data_AF-A0A158G7J3-F1
#
_entry.id   AF-A0A158G7J3-F1
#
_cell.length_a   1.000
_cell.length_b   1.000
_cell.length_c   1.000
_cell.angle_alpha   90.00
_cell.angle_beta   90.00
_cell.angle_gamma   90.00
#
_symmetry.space_group_name_H-M   'P 1'
#
loop_
_entity.id
_entity.type
_entity.pdbx_description
1 polymer ?
#
loop_
_entity_poly.entity_id
_entity_poly.type
_entity_poly.pdbx_seq_one_letter_code
_entity_poly.pdbx_strand_id
1 'polypeptide(L)'
;MEANRPAGRILTFYSYKGGTGRSMCLANVAWLLASSGKRVLVIDWDLEAPGLHRYFQPFLLDEELASSEGLMDMVERYASHAIQRADDASSTDSDWYLKFADISNYLVSLDFEHFPREGRIDLLPAGRQTDRYAVLVSSFNWQNFFDRLGGGGFLEAVKANARAEYDYILIDSRTGVSDTAGICSVQMPDSLVVCLTYNNQSIKGAAAVARSAIAMKRKLTDEALAARRSEKADPAGAVIEDSPREYRVFPVPMRVVLAESERLAMRQAFAQDAFSGMLGHLGGRVSEYWSLVEMPHISFYSYEEVLAPFKDIAHDPKSLLAAYVRLTRFLTDNDVTDYVLPLSPEEKKHYLNAFAETPLRTAPALAAWVDSESEEDALIRAANSAFQMLSDEHQTIARRVLLRLVRIGRTEEGGGYYRIRANLNDFTHEERSVIAQLAKWRLLTVATDVKVSTQSLAGTTQSNEQGVAIADDHLITNWKPLARWLEADHDFLFWRQQLRSYLFIWQQNNREEGVLLAGPLLREADYWTAVRREELSDIELEYVEESRKLAKAMRMATEFTERAAQPEKTATGPLEEYMPAPAKRSTVNVPRKMLAYFLGTALAVSSVALWMSAAKRPAPPEILVKVSPEAPPAASGAPASTNSYQIDVRPAPTTLPPASASVASGPAPYTGTAAAATAGAPASELAQHTRLDIFWCVSSGDGALALAQQMKRSLKDELPFKEVRIAQLPAKRNSDAGYNAVGLQARPDAAFDDERTLADALLSTGAAGSVAAATGYRWWTVPSKQGTKDVLSVFICPAGHSGSGY
;
A
#
# COMPACT_ATOMS: atom_id res chain seq x y z
N MET A 1 22.33 -31.25 -43.12
CA MET A 1 21.30 -32.25 -42.79
C MET A 1 20.29 -31.56 -41.89
N GLU A 2 19.21 -31.00 -42.43
CA GLU A 2 18.15 -30.37 -41.63
C GLU A 2 16.77 -30.98 -41.95
N ALA A 3 16.75 -32.31 -42.07
CA ALA A 3 15.49 -33.03 -42.08
C ALA A 3 15.02 -33.22 -40.62
N ASN A 4 13.75 -32.90 -40.36
CA ASN A 4 13.00 -33.24 -39.15
C ASN A 4 13.20 -32.36 -37.89
N ARG A 5 13.34 -31.03 -38.03
CA ARG A 5 13.00 -30.10 -36.92
C ARG A 5 11.45 -30.08 -36.78
N PRO A 6 10.85 -30.23 -35.59
CA PRO A 6 9.40 -30.14 -35.41
C PRO A 6 8.92 -28.69 -35.56
N ALA A 7 7.77 -28.47 -36.19
CA ALA A 7 7.21 -27.14 -36.42
C ALA A 7 7.02 -26.33 -35.12
N GLY A 8 7.28 -25.03 -35.18
CA GLY A 8 7.15 -24.09 -34.06
C GLY A 8 5.78 -24.12 -33.38
N ARG A 9 5.73 -23.78 -32.09
CA ARG A 9 4.49 -23.79 -31.30
C ARG A 9 3.94 -22.38 -31.05
N ILE A 10 2.66 -22.18 -31.34
CA ILE A 10 2.02 -20.86 -31.24
C ILE A 10 1.24 -20.75 -29.92
N LEU A 11 1.63 -19.81 -29.07
CA LEU A 11 1.02 -19.51 -27.77
C LEU A 11 0.43 -18.10 -27.78
N THR A 12 -0.89 -17.95 -27.81
CA THR A 12 -1.52 -16.63 -27.63
C THR A 12 -1.74 -16.36 -26.15
N PHE A 13 -1.25 -15.22 -25.66
CA PHE A 13 -1.62 -14.67 -24.37
C PHE A 13 -2.86 -13.78 -24.58
N TYR A 14 -3.91 -14.05 -23.82
CA TYR A 14 -5.22 -13.42 -23.94
C TYR A 14 -5.71 -12.94 -22.57
N SER A 15 -6.44 -11.82 -22.54
CA SER A 15 -7.15 -11.39 -21.34
C SER A 15 -8.50 -10.72 -21.65
N TYR A 16 -9.50 -10.98 -20.80
CA TYR A 16 -10.81 -10.35 -20.92
C TYR A 16 -10.82 -8.86 -20.53
N LYS A 17 -9.75 -8.39 -19.88
CA LYS A 17 -9.58 -7.01 -19.40
C LYS A 17 -8.11 -6.59 -19.48
N GLY A 18 -7.88 -5.33 -19.88
CA GLY A 18 -6.58 -4.66 -19.75
C GLY A 18 -6.14 -4.53 -18.29
N GLY A 19 -4.85 -4.20 -18.09
CA GLY A 19 -4.23 -4.08 -16.76
C GLY A 19 -3.99 -5.41 -16.02
N THR A 20 -4.29 -6.54 -16.65
CA THR A 20 -4.12 -7.90 -16.10
C THR A 20 -2.66 -8.40 -16.07
N GLY A 21 -1.72 -7.71 -16.73
CA GLY A 21 -0.31 -8.16 -16.83
C GLY A 21 -0.06 -9.19 -17.94
N ARG A 22 -0.90 -9.22 -18.98
CA ARG A 22 -0.81 -10.14 -20.12
C ARG A 22 0.51 -9.98 -20.90
N SER A 23 0.83 -8.78 -21.37
CA SER A 23 2.06 -8.45 -22.10
C SER A 23 3.32 -8.75 -21.28
N MET A 24 3.30 -8.38 -19.99
CA MET A 24 4.36 -8.73 -19.04
C MET A 24 4.57 -10.25 -18.94
N CYS A 25 3.48 -11.01 -18.81
CA CYS A 25 3.54 -12.46 -18.72
C CYS A 25 4.15 -13.07 -19.99
N LEU A 26 3.76 -12.57 -21.16
CA LEU A 26 4.33 -12.98 -22.44
C LEU A 26 5.82 -12.65 -22.52
N ALA A 27 6.21 -11.40 -22.26
CA ALA A 27 7.60 -10.96 -22.38
C ALA A 27 8.55 -11.75 -21.46
N ASN A 28 8.09 -12.06 -20.23
CA ASN A 28 8.86 -12.90 -19.32
C ASN A 28 8.95 -14.35 -19.78
N VAL A 29 7.86 -14.94 -20.32
CA VAL A 29 7.92 -16.29 -20.92
C VAL A 29 8.83 -16.31 -22.15
N ALA A 30 8.81 -15.28 -23.00
CA ALA A 30 9.72 -15.13 -24.14
C ALA A 30 11.19 -15.18 -23.69
N TRP A 31 11.52 -14.41 -22.64
CA TRP A 31 12.86 -14.37 -22.07
C TRP A 31 13.30 -15.73 -21.53
N LEU A 32 12.45 -16.41 -20.76
CA LEU A 32 12.74 -17.75 -20.21
C LEU A 32 12.98 -18.80 -21.31
N LEU A 33 12.24 -18.73 -22.42
CA LEU A 33 12.41 -19.59 -23.59
C LEU A 33 13.75 -19.30 -24.31
N ALA A 34 14.05 -18.03 -24.59
CA ALA A 34 15.28 -17.63 -25.25
C ALA A 34 16.53 -17.92 -24.41
N SER A 35 16.50 -17.67 -23.10
CA SER A 35 17.55 -18.09 -22.16
C SER A 35 17.70 -19.61 -22.02
N SER A 36 16.72 -20.40 -22.47
CA SER A 36 16.83 -21.86 -22.59
C SER A 36 17.41 -22.31 -23.94
N GLY A 37 17.76 -21.36 -24.81
CA GLY A 37 18.30 -21.58 -26.15
C GLY A 37 17.25 -21.89 -27.22
N LYS A 38 16.03 -21.37 -27.06
CA LYS A 38 14.94 -21.47 -28.06
C LYS A 38 14.90 -20.21 -28.92
N ARG A 39 14.55 -20.37 -30.19
CA ARG A 39 14.26 -19.27 -31.13
C ARG A 39 12.81 -18.83 -30.88
N VAL A 40 12.62 -17.59 -30.42
CA VAL A 40 11.31 -17.07 -30.03
C VAL A 40 10.90 -15.91 -30.93
N LEU A 41 9.74 -16.02 -31.59
CA LEU A 41 9.06 -14.89 -32.20
C LEU A 41 8.03 -14.34 -31.21
N VAL A 42 8.01 -13.03 -31.04
CA VAL A 42 7.04 -12.30 -30.21
C VAL A 42 6.24 -11.36 -31.12
N ILE A 43 4.91 -11.38 -31.03
CA ILE A 43 4.02 -10.58 -31.87
C ILE A 43 3.13 -9.70 -30.99
N ASP A 44 3.24 -8.37 -31.13
CA ASP A 44 2.32 -7.43 -30.46
C ASP A 44 1.05 -7.24 -31.32
N TRP A 45 -0.05 -7.89 -30.91
CA TRP A 45 -1.37 -7.76 -31.55
C TRP A 45 -2.32 -6.88 -30.71
N ASP A 46 -1.85 -6.17 -29.66
CA ASP A 46 -2.70 -5.21 -28.95
C ASP A 46 -2.70 -3.83 -29.62
N LEU A 47 -3.22 -3.82 -30.85
CA LEU A 47 -3.15 -2.71 -31.80
C LEU A 47 -3.69 -1.36 -31.29
N GLU A 48 -4.54 -1.35 -30.25
CA GLU A 48 -5.08 -0.11 -29.68
C GLU A 48 -4.19 0.53 -28.62
N ALA A 49 -3.34 -0.27 -27.97
CA ALA A 49 -2.46 0.18 -26.90
C ALA A 49 -1.17 -0.67 -26.90
N PRO A 50 -0.38 -0.63 -27.99
CA PRO A 50 0.82 -1.43 -28.10
C PRO A 50 1.86 -0.99 -27.05
N GLY A 51 2.61 -1.97 -26.56
CA GLY A 51 3.50 -1.75 -25.42
C GLY A 51 4.41 -2.93 -25.10
N LEU A 52 4.40 -3.98 -25.93
CA LEU A 52 5.25 -5.14 -25.72
C LEU A 52 6.74 -4.81 -25.93
N HIS A 53 7.04 -3.83 -26.80
CA HIS A 53 8.38 -3.30 -27.03
C HIS A 53 9.02 -2.70 -25.78
N ARG A 54 8.24 -2.08 -24.87
CA ARG A 54 8.76 -1.48 -23.62
C ARG A 54 9.43 -2.51 -22.71
N TYR A 55 8.91 -3.73 -22.65
CA TYR A 55 9.56 -4.85 -21.94
C TYR A 55 10.89 -5.31 -22.57
N PHE A 56 11.23 -4.81 -23.74
CA PHE A 56 12.46 -5.12 -24.45
C PHE A 56 13.31 -3.88 -24.78
N GLN A 57 12.85 -2.67 -24.42
CA GLN A 57 13.40 -1.38 -24.84
C GLN A 57 14.93 -1.28 -24.66
N PRO A 58 15.56 -1.73 -23.55
CA PRO A 58 17.02 -1.73 -23.40
C PRO A 58 17.81 -2.62 -24.38
N PHE A 59 17.14 -3.39 -25.24
CA PHE A 59 17.71 -4.31 -26.23
C PHE A 59 17.25 -3.99 -27.67
N LEU A 60 16.56 -2.87 -27.91
CA LEU A 60 16.06 -2.47 -29.23
C LEU A 60 16.89 -1.30 -29.77
N LEU A 61 17.24 -1.33 -31.07
CA LEU A 61 17.86 -0.16 -31.73
C LEU A 61 16.88 0.99 -32.00
N ASP A 62 15.58 0.67 -32.13
CA ASP A 62 14.48 1.62 -32.34
C ASP A 62 13.48 1.46 -31.19
N GLU A 63 13.89 1.95 -30.02
CA GLU A 63 13.20 1.84 -28.73
C GLU A 63 11.71 2.22 -28.80
N GLU A 64 11.42 3.33 -29.48
CA GLU A 64 10.07 3.90 -29.66
C GLU A 64 9.34 3.37 -30.91
N LEU A 65 9.95 2.47 -31.68
CA LEU A 65 9.43 1.96 -32.96
C LEU A 65 9.02 3.07 -33.95
N ALA A 66 9.77 4.17 -33.96
CA ALA A 66 9.48 5.35 -34.76
C ALA A 66 9.74 5.11 -36.26
N SER A 67 10.64 4.17 -36.59
CA SER A 67 11.02 3.83 -37.95
C SER A 67 10.58 2.42 -38.37
N SER A 68 10.53 1.49 -37.41
CA SER A 68 10.27 0.07 -37.57
C SER A 68 8.85 -0.22 -38.03
N GLU A 69 8.72 -0.93 -39.16
CA GLU A 69 7.43 -1.45 -39.63
C GLU A 69 7.03 -2.69 -38.82
N GLY A 70 5.72 -2.95 -38.72
CA GLY A 70 5.21 -4.10 -38.00
C GLY A 70 3.97 -4.73 -38.60
N LEU A 71 3.21 -5.42 -37.77
CA LEU A 71 2.01 -6.18 -38.12
C LEU A 71 1.01 -5.37 -38.95
N MET A 72 0.70 -4.13 -38.55
CA MET A 72 -0.24 -3.28 -39.29
C MET A 72 0.30 -2.81 -40.64
N ASP A 73 1.59 -2.50 -40.74
CA ASP A 73 2.23 -2.12 -42.00
C ASP A 73 2.24 -3.31 -42.99
N MET A 74 2.48 -4.53 -42.49
CA MET A 74 2.40 -5.78 -43.26
C MET A 74 0.97 -6.06 -43.76
N VAL A 75 -0.02 -5.98 -42.86
CA VAL A 75 -1.43 -6.24 -43.17
C VAL A 75 -2.03 -5.17 -44.10
N GLU A 76 -1.67 -3.89 -43.93
CA GLU A 76 -2.02 -2.81 -44.87
C GLU A 76 -1.42 -3.10 -46.26
N ARG A 77 -0.12 -3.42 -46.33
CA ARG A 77 0.57 -3.69 -47.59
C ARG A 77 -0.07 -4.84 -48.35
N TYR A 78 -0.40 -5.94 -47.67
CA TYR A 78 -1.15 -7.04 -48.29
C TYR A 78 -2.53 -6.59 -48.79
N ALA A 79 -3.33 -5.93 -47.93
CA ALA A 79 -4.69 -5.52 -48.26
C ALA A 79 -4.75 -4.57 -49.47
N SER A 80 -3.82 -3.61 -49.56
CA SER A 80 -3.68 -2.70 -50.71
C SER A 80 -3.42 -3.45 -52.02
N HIS A 81 -2.54 -4.46 -52.01
CA HIS A 81 -2.27 -5.26 -53.21
C HIS A 81 -3.42 -6.23 -53.55
N ALA A 82 -4.11 -6.78 -52.54
CA ALA A 82 -5.30 -7.61 -52.75
C ALA A 82 -6.40 -6.83 -53.49
N ILE A 83 -6.63 -5.57 -53.13
CA ILE A 83 -7.58 -4.68 -53.80
C ILE A 83 -7.15 -4.39 -55.23
N GLN A 84 -5.91 -3.92 -55.44
CA GLN A 84 -5.38 -3.64 -56.79
C GLN A 84 -5.46 -4.85 -57.73
N ARG A 85 -5.24 -6.05 -57.21
CA ARG A 85 -5.33 -7.29 -57.99
C ARG A 85 -6.76 -7.72 -58.27
N ALA A 86 -7.72 -7.45 -57.38
CA ALA A 86 -9.13 -7.71 -57.64
C ALA A 86 -9.67 -6.87 -58.82
N ASP A 87 -9.09 -5.69 -59.05
CA ASP A 87 -9.39 -4.84 -60.21
C ASP A 87 -8.68 -5.31 -61.51
N ASP A 88 -7.59 -6.09 -61.41
CA ASP A 88 -6.86 -6.65 -62.55
C ASP A 88 -7.26 -8.11 -62.86
N ALA A 89 -8.33 -8.24 -63.64
CA ALA A 89 -8.90 -9.52 -64.07
C ALA A 89 -7.97 -10.39 -64.96
N SER A 90 -6.75 -9.95 -65.28
CA SER A 90 -5.80 -10.71 -66.12
C SER A 90 -4.84 -11.61 -65.33
N SER A 91 -4.79 -11.47 -64.00
CA SER A 91 -3.73 -12.03 -63.17
C SER A 91 -4.00 -13.47 -62.70
N THR A 92 -3.20 -14.44 -63.17
CA THR A 92 -3.39 -15.90 -62.94
C THR A 92 -2.54 -16.51 -61.82
N ASP A 93 -1.54 -15.79 -61.29
CA ASP A 93 -0.65 -16.27 -60.22
C ASP A 93 -1.42 -16.49 -58.90
N SER A 94 -1.70 -17.74 -58.51
CA SER A 94 -2.44 -18.08 -57.29
C SER A 94 -1.69 -17.74 -56.01
N ASP A 95 -0.36 -17.78 -56.07
CA ASP A 95 0.53 -17.84 -54.89
C ASP A 95 1.14 -16.46 -54.58
N TRP A 96 0.67 -15.43 -55.29
CA TRP A 96 1.10 -14.04 -55.19
C TRP A 96 1.17 -13.46 -53.78
N TYR A 97 0.37 -14.01 -52.85
CA TYR A 97 0.27 -13.59 -51.46
C TYR A 97 1.42 -14.10 -50.59
N LEU A 98 2.08 -15.20 -50.97
CA LEU A 98 3.16 -15.81 -50.18
C LEU A 98 4.34 -14.84 -49.97
N LYS A 99 4.64 -14.00 -50.96
CA LYS A 99 5.69 -12.96 -50.86
C LYS A 99 5.37 -11.83 -49.87
N PHE A 100 4.10 -11.66 -49.50
CA PHE A 100 3.68 -10.71 -48.45
C PHE A 100 3.63 -11.37 -47.07
N ALA A 101 3.60 -12.70 -47.01
CA ALA A 101 3.61 -13.47 -45.76
C ALA A 101 5.02 -13.65 -45.16
N ASP A 102 6.06 -13.21 -45.86
CA ASP A 102 7.41 -13.10 -45.32
C ASP A 102 7.47 -11.97 -44.27
N ILE A 103 7.63 -12.37 -43.01
CA ILE A 103 7.68 -11.46 -41.86
C ILE A 103 9.04 -10.78 -41.69
N SER A 104 10.12 -11.27 -42.34
CA SER A 104 11.51 -10.90 -42.02
C SER A 104 11.80 -9.40 -42.14
N ASN A 105 11.07 -8.69 -43.01
CA ASN A 105 11.21 -7.24 -43.21
C ASN A 105 10.51 -6.39 -42.13
N TYR A 106 9.77 -7.04 -41.22
CA TYR A 106 8.96 -6.43 -40.16
C TYR A 106 9.43 -6.85 -38.76
N LEU A 107 10.57 -7.53 -38.66
CA LEU A 107 11.13 -8.01 -37.39
C LEU A 107 12.19 -7.04 -36.84
N VAL A 108 12.15 -6.86 -35.52
CA VAL A 108 13.19 -6.20 -34.73
C VAL A 108 13.78 -7.25 -33.80
N SER A 109 15.00 -7.70 -34.10
CA SER A 109 15.75 -8.62 -33.23
C SER A 109 16.24 -7.89 -31.98
N LEU A 110 16.18 -8.55 -30.82
CA LEU A 110 16.77 -8.00 -29.59
C LEU A 110 18.29 -8.18 -29.59
N ASP A 111 19.00 -7.10 -29.28
CA ASP A 111 20.46 -7.10 -29.10
C ASP A 111 20.83 -7.58 -27.69
N PHE A 112 21.02 -8.89 -27.53
CA PHE A 112 21.45 -9.50 -26.27
C PHE A 112 22.35 -10.73 -26.49
N GLU A 113 23.67 -10.53 -26.37
CA GLU A 113 24.70 -11.53 -26.68
C GLU A 113 24.69 -12.78 -25.79
N HIS A 114 24.03 -12.74 -24.62
CA HIS A 114 24.14 -13.80 -23.61
C HIS A 114 23.10 -14.93 -23.74
N PHE A 115 22.26 -14.95 -24.79
CA PHE A 115 21.38 -16.09 -25.04
C PHE A 115 22.21 -17.32 -25.47
N PRO A 116 21.98 -18.52 -24.88
CA PRO A 116 22.79 -19.70 -25.22
C PRO A 116 22.31 -20.36 -26.53
N ARG A 117 23.24 -21.03 -27.23
CA ARG A 117 22.96 -21.79 -28.49
C ARG A 117 22.40 -20.88 -29.61
N GLU A 118 21.29 -21.28 -30.23
CA GLU A 118 20.53 -20.50 -31.22
C GLU A 118 19.44 -19.62 -30.54
N GLY A 119 19.51 -19.44 -29.20
CA GLY A 119 18.51 -18.67 -28.45
C GLY A 119 18.46 -17.22 -28.89
N ARG A 120 17.25 -16.72 -29.18
CA ARG A 120 17.01 -15.31 -29.53
C ARG A 120 15.54 -14.94 -29.34
N ILE A 121 15.27 -13.64 -29.28
CA ILE A 121 13.92 -13.07 -29.37
C ILE A 121 13.91 -12.13 -30.57
N ASP A 122 12.99 -12.37 -31.49
CA ASP A 122 12.63 -11.42 -32.55
C ASP A 122 11.23 -10.88 -32.27
N LEU A 123 11.05 -9.58 -32.38
CA LEU A 123 9.79 -8.88 -32.16
C LEU A 123 9.18 -8.49 -33.51
N LEU A 124 7.95 -8.92 -33.77
CA LEU A 124 7.05 -8.30 -34.73
C LEU A 124 6.21 -7.26 -33.98
N PRO A 125 6.55 -5.96 -34.03
CA PRO A 125 5.79 -4.92 -33.36
C PRO A 125 4.41 -4.76 -33.98
N ALA A 126 3.50 -4.08 -33.27
CA ALA A 126 2.14 -3.82 -33.75
C ALA A 126 2.11 -2.94 -35.02
N GLY A 127 3.12 -2.11 -35.21
CA GLY A 127 3.35 -1.25 -36.37
C GLY A 127 4.15 0.00 -36.00
N ARG A 128 4.54 0.78 -37.01
CA ARG A 128 5.35 2.00 -36.82
C ARG A 128 4.62 3.07 -36.00
N GLN A 129 5.17 3.45 -34.85
CA GLN A 129 4.52 4.38 -33.91
C GLN A 129 4.65 5.84 -34.35
N THR A 130 3.72 6.27 -35.20
CA THR A 130 3.60 7.65 -35.72
C THR A 130 2.15 8.12 -35.62
N ASP A 131 1.90 9.42 -35.85
CA ASP A 131 0.53 9.98 -35.92
C ASP A 131 -0.41 9.21 -36.89
N ARG A 132 0.16 8.56 -37.92
CA ARG A 132 -0.60 7.72 -38.87
C ARG A 132 -1.09 6.41 -38.23
N TYR A 133 -0.42 5.88 -37.21
CA TYR A 133 -0.72 4.57 -36.62
C TYR A 133 -2.16 4.50 -36.08
N ALA A 134 -2.57 5.49 -35.30
CA ALA A 134 -3.93 5.57 -34.75
C ALA A 134 -5.00 5.66 -35.86
N VAL A 135 -4.70 6.36 -36.96
CA VAL A 135 -5.58 6.45 -38.13
C VAL A 135 -5.67 5.10 -38.86
N LEU A 136 -4.55 4.41 -39.04
CA LEU A 136 -4.50 3.09 -39.68
C LEU A 136 -5.29 2.05 -38.87
N VAL A 137 -5.04 1.93 -37.56
CA VAL A 137 -5.74 0.97 -36.68
C VAL A 137 -7.24 1.23 -36.62
N SER A 138 -7.68 2.49 -36.56
CA SER A 138 -9.10 2.84 -36.47
C SER A 138 -9.87 2.74 -37.79
N SER A 139 -9.20 2.86 -38.94
CA SER A 139 -9.82 2.78 -40.26
C SER A 139 -9.76 1.39 -40.91
N PHE A 140 -8.88 0.50 -40.44
CA PHE A 140 -8.69 -0.81 -41.05
C PHE A 140 -9.90 -1.75 -40.85
N ASN A 141 -10.51 -2.19 -41.95
CA ASN A 141 -11.68 -3.06 -41.93
C ASN A 141 -11.29 -4.55 -41.92
N TRP A 142 -11.10 -5.09 -40.72
CA TRP A 142 -10.80 -6.50 -40.49
C TRP A 142 -11.81 -7.47 -41.12
N GLN A 143 -13.11 -7.16 -41.09
CA GLN A 143 -14.14 -8.03 -41.68
C GLN A 143 -13.96 -8.15 -43.20
N ASN A 144 -13.71 -7.03 -43.89
CA ASN A 144 -13.46 -7.02 -45.32
C ASN A 144 -12.14 -7.73 -45.68
N PHE A 145 -11.10 -7.55 -44.87
CA PHE A 145 -9.82 -8.25 -45.03
C PHE A 145 -9.99 -9.78 -44.98
N PHE A 146 -10.77 -10.30 -44.03
CA PHE A 146 -11.08 -11.73 -43.95
C PHE A 146 -12.01 -12.21 -45.08
N ASP A 147 -13.19 -11.60 -45.21
CA ASP A 147 -14.28 -12.12 -46.05
C ASP A 147 -14.02 -11.95 -47.55
N ARG A 148 -13.26 -10.93 -47.95
CA ARG A 148 -13.14 -10.51 -49.37
C ARG A 148 -11.72 -10.44 -49.90
N LEU A 149 -10.75 -10.11 -49.06
CA LEU A 149 -9.36 -9.95 -49.52
C LEU A 149 -8.51 -11.22 -49.39
N GLY A 150 -9.06 -12.30 -48.80
CA GLY A 150 -8.32 -13.57 -48.61
C GLY A 150 -7.45 -13.61 -47.36
N GLY A 151 -7.64 -12.67 -46.42
CA GLY A 151 -6.80 -12.49 -45.23
C GLY A 151 -6.61 -13.74 -44.37
N GLY A 152 -7.59 -14.65 -44.34
CA GLY A 152 -7.46 -15.94 -43.66
C GLY A 152 -6.33 -16.81 -44.23
N GLY A 153 -6.25 -16.96 -45.55
CA GLY A 153 -5.21 -17.75 -46.23
C GLY A 153 -3.83 -17.07 -46.17
N PHE A 154 -3.81 -15.74 -46.21
CA PHE A 154 -2.59 -14.96 -45.96
C PHE A 154 -2.04 -15.20 -44.55
N LEU A 155 -2.88 -15.19 -43.52
CA LEU A 155 -2.46 -15.45 -42.14
C LEU A 155 -2.03 -16.91 -41.91
N GLU A 156 -2.60 -17.90 -42.61
CA GLU A 156 -2.07 -19.27 -42.59
C GLU A 156 -0.67 -19.35 -43.22
N ALA A 157 -0.35 -18.55 -44.24
CA ALA A 157 1.01 -18.47 -44.80
C ALA A 157 1.99 -17.78 -43.82
N VAL A 158 1.59 -16.68 -43.18
CA VAL A 158 2.38 -16.03 -42.11
C VAL A 158 2.67 -17.01 -40.97
N LYS A 159 1.64 -17.75 -40.53
CA LYS A 159 1.70 -18.81 -39.54
C LYS A 159 2.66 -19.93 -39.95
N ALA A 160 2.62 -20.38 -41.21
CA ALA A 160 3.52 -21.41 -41.73
C ALA A 160 4.99 -20.95 -41.75
N ASN A 161 5.25 -19.73 -42.24
CA ASN A 161 6.59 -19.14 -42.24
C ASN A 161 7.16 -19.04 -40.82
N ALA A 162 6.39 -18.48 -39.88
CA ALA A 162 6.80 -18.36 -38.49
C ALA A 162 7.05 -19.73 -37.82
N ARG A 163 6.24 -20.76 -38.11
CA ARG A 163 6.46 -22.14 -37.61
C ARG A 163 7.70 -22.82 -38.19
N ALA A 164 8.18 -22.43 -39.36
CA ALA A 164 9.39 -22.99 -39.96
C ALA A 164 10.65 -22.42 -39.30
N GLU A 165 10.64 -21.13 -38.96
CA GLU A 165 11.81 -20.43 -38.44
C GLU A 165 11.95 -20.48 -36.91
N TYR A 166 10.84 -20.49 -36.16
CA TYR A 166 10.85 -20.35 -34.70
C TYR A 166 10.42 -21.62 -33.97
N ASP A 167 10.96 -21.83 -32.77
CA ASP A 167 10.55 -22.95 -31.91
C ASP A 167 9.27 -22.61 -31.14
N TYR A 168 9.14 -21.34 -30.73
CA TYR A 168 7.96 -20.78 -30.08
C TYR A 168 7.59 -19.43 -30.69
N ILE A 169 6.29 -19.22 -30.90
CA ILE A 169 5.69 -17.98 -31.40
C ILE A 169 4.70 -17.51 -30.35
N LEU A 170 4.91 -16.34 -29.76
CA LEU A 170 4.08 -15.81 -28.70
C LEU A 170 3.30 -14.59 -29.21
N ILE A 171 1.97 -14.57 -29.03
CA ILE A 171 1.11 -13.49 -29.51
C ILE A 171 0.48 -12.77 -28.32
N ASP A 172 0.70 -11.45 -28.20
CA ASP A 172 -0.02 -10.62 -27.23
C ASP A 172 -1.34 -10.18 -27.85
N SER A 173 -2.44 -10.86 -27.55
CA SER A 173 -3.73 -10.55 -28.19
C SER A 173 -4.30 -9.22 -27.69
N ARG A 174 -5.13 -8.55 -28.48
CA ARG A 174 -6.05 -7.51 -27.99
C ARG A 174 -6.86 -7.99 -26.75
N THR A 175 -7.21 -7.07 -25.86
CA THR A 175 -8.13 -7.37 -24.72
C THR A 175 -9.61 -7.51 -25.15
N GLY A 176 -10.40 -8.23 -24.36
CA GLY A 176 -11.87 -8.20 -24.44
C GLY A 176 -12.49 -9.25 -25.37
N VAL A 177 -13.64 -8.92 -25.98
CA VAL A 177 -14.38 -9.81 -26.91
C VAL A 177 -14.10 -9.44 -28.38
N SER A 178 -13.31 -8.39 -28.60
CA SER A 178 -13.07 -7.71 -29.87
C SER A 178 -12.04 -8.40 -30.78
N ASP A 179 -11.78 -9.70 -30.59
CA ASP A 179 -11.08 -10.53 -31.58
C ASP A 179 -12.06 -10.89 -32.70
N THR A 180 -12.40 -9.89 -33.52
CA THR A 180 -13.56 -9.88 -34.45
C THR A 180 -13.58 -11.05 -35.43
N ALA A 181 -12.41 -11.63 -35.76
CA ALA A 181 -12.29 -12.79 -36.64
C ALA A 181 -11.72 -14.05 -35.94
N GLY A 182 -11.59 -14.05 -34.60
CA GLY A 182 -11.03 -15.17 -33.84
C GLY A 182 -9.56 -15.46 -34.17
N ILE A 183 -8.79 -14.45 -34.58
CA ILE A 183 -7.45 -14.60 -35.15
C ILE A 183 -6.50 -15.10 -34.08
N CYS A 184 -6.41 -14.33 -33.00
CA CYS A 184 -5.51 -14.57 -31.89
C CYS A 184 -6.05 -15.69 -31.01
N SER A 185 -7.36 -15.81 -30.85
CA SER A 185 -7.98 -16.81 -29.98
C SER A 185 -8.15 -18.19 -30.62
N VAL A 186 -8.36 -18.27 -31.95
CA VAL A 186 -8.74 -19.52 -32.63
C VAL A 186 -7.79 -19.87 -33.78
N GLN A 187 -7.62 -18.99 -34.77
CA GLN A 187 -6.90 -19.32 -36.01
C GLN A 187 -5.42 -19.67 -35.74
N MET A 188 -4.70 -18.70 -35.18
CA MET A 188 -3.25 -18.75 -35.00
C MET A 188 -2.76 -19.77 -33.94
N PRO A 189 -3.26 -19.79 -32.69
CA PRO A 189 -2.64 -20.57 -31.62
C PRO A 189 -2.81 -22.10 -31.71
N ASP A 190 -1.78 -22.78 -31.19
CA ASP A 190 -1.85 -24.15 -30.63
C ASP A 190 -2.32 -24.13 -29.16
N SER A 191 -2.08 -23.03 -28.45
CA SER A 191 -2.49 -22.89 -27.05
C SER A 191 -2.88 -21.45 -26.70
N LEU A 192 -3.92 -21.30 -25.88
CA LEU A 192 -4.42 -20.03 -25.38
C LEU A 192 -4.07 -19.90 -23.89
N VAL A 193 -3.16 -18.98 -23.57
CA VAL A 193 -2.79 -18.60 -22.21
C VAL A 193 -3.74 -17.49 -21.74
N VAL A 194 -4.66 -17.83 -20.85
CA VAL A 194 -5.79 -16.99 -20.46
C VAL A 194 -5.46 -16.27 -19.15
N CYS A 195 -4.92 -15.07 -19.25
CA CYS A 195 -4.60 -14.20 -18.12
C CYS A 195 -5.89 -13.60 -17.52
N LEU A 196 -6.17 -13.92 -16.25
CA LEU A 196 -7.35 -13.44 -15.52
C LEU A 196 -6.99 -12.87 -14.15
N THR A 197 -7.86 -12.05 -13.57
CA THR A 197 -7.78 -11.64 -12.15
C THR A 197 -8.96 -12.24 -11.38
N TYR A 198 -8.83 -12.38 -10.06
CA TYR A 198 -9.86 -13.03 -9.21
C TYR A 198 -11.15 -12.22 -8.98
N ASN A 199 -11.51 -11.32 -9.89
CA ASN A 199 -12.82 -10.65 -9.90
C ASN A 199 -13.85 -11.42 -10.75
N ASN A 200 -15.13 -11.26 -10.42
CA ASN A 200 -16.24 -11.95 -11.09
C ASN A 200 -16.24 -11.79 -12.61
N GLN A 201 -15.96 -10.59 -13.11
CA GLN A 201 -16.07 -10.26 -14.53
C GLN A 201 -14.93 -10.88 -15.32
N SER A 202 -13.70 -10.84 -14.78
CA SER A 202 -12.53 -11.43 -15.41
C SER A 202 -12.63 -12.96 -15.46
N ILE A 203 -13.01 -13.64 -14.37
CA ILE A 203 -13.20 -15.10 -14.35
C ILE A 203 -14.28 -15.52 -15.37
N LYS A 204 -15.48 -14.93 -15.29
CA LYS A 204 -16.62 -15.32 -16.14
C LYS A 204 -16.37 -15.03 -17.62
N GLY A 205 -15.85 -13.84 -17.94
CA GLY A 205 -15.58 -13.42 -19.31
C GLY A 205 -14.47 -14.25 -19.96
N ALA A 206 -13.36 -14.45 -19.25
CA ALA A 206 -12.23 -15.23 -19.73
C ALA A 206 -12.61 -16.71 -19.97
N ALA A 207 -13.35 -17.33 -19.05
CA ALA A 207 -13.83 -18.70 -19.22
C ALA A 207 -14.88 -18.84 -20.35
N ALA A 208 -15.72 -17.82 -20.58
CA ALA A 208 -16.66 -17.81 -21.70
C ALA A 208 -15.95 -17.73 -23.06
N VAL A 209 -14.96 -16.85 -23.20
CA VAL A 209 -14.16 -16.73 -24.43
C VAL A 209 -13.34 -17.99 -24.68
N ALA A 210 -12.71 -18.57 -23.65
CA ALA A 210 -11.99 -19.85 -23.77
C ALA A 210 -12.89 -21.00 -24.29
N ARG A 211 -14.11 -21.14 -23.75
CA ARG A 211 -15.10 -22.12 -24.27
C ARG A 211 -15.47 -21.87 -25.73
N SER A 212 -15.71 -20.61 -26.09
CA SER A 212 -16.03 -20.21 -27.46
C SER A 212 -14.91 -20.57 -28.42
N ALA A 213 -13.66 -20.29 -28.03
CA ALA A 213 -12.48 -20.57 -28.82
C ALA A 213 -12.24 -22.07 -29.03
N ILE A 214 -12.38 -22.90 -27.98
CA ILE A 214 -12.33 -24.37 -28.10
C ILE A 214 -13.40 -24.89 -29.07
N ALA A 215 -14.64 -24.43 -28.92
CA ALA A 215 -15.75 -24.86 -29.77
C ALA A 215 -15.54 -24.48 -31.24
N MET A 216 -15.06 -23.26 -31.50
CA MET A 216 -14.77 -22.77 -32.85
C MET A 216 -13.56 -23.49 -33.46
N LYS A 217 -12.47 -23.70 -32.72
CA LYS A 217 -11.29 -24.45 -33.19
C LYS A 217 -11.69 -25.86 -33.59
N ARG A 218 -12.46 -26.55 -32.73
CA ARG A 218 -12.98 -27.89 -33.02
C ARG A 218 -13.80 -27.91 -34.31
N LYS A 219 -14.73 -26.95 -34.47
CA LYS A 219 -15.54 -26.83 -35.70
C LYS A 219 -14.65 -26.70 -36.94
N LEU A 220 -13.68 -25.78 -36.93
CA LEU A 220 -12.75 -25.56 -38.05
C LEU A 220 -11.91 -26.81 -38.34
N THR A 221 -11.46 -27.53 -37.31
CA THR A 221 -10.74 -28.81 -37.47
C THR A 221 -11.63 -29.90 -38.08
N ASP A 222 -12.88 -30.02 -37.61
CA ASP A 222 -13.85 -30.99 -38.14
C ASP A 222 -14.20 -30.67 -39.62
N GLU A 223 -14.35 -29.39 -39.98
CA GLU A 223 -14.58 -28.91 -41.35
C GLU A 223 -13.37 -29.17 -42.27
N ALA A 224 -12.14 -28.88 -41.81
CA ALA A 224 -10.92 -29.18 -42.57
C ALA A 224 -10.70 -30.68 -42.77
N LEU A 225 -11.02 -31.50 -41.76
CA LEU A 225 -10.99 -32.97 -41.87
C LEU A 225 -12.07 -33.51 -42.80
N ALA A 226 -13.24 -32.87 -42.88
CA ALA A 226 -14.29 -33.23 -43.83
C ALA A 226 -13.86 -32.90 -45.27
N ALA A 227 -13.31 -31.70 -45.52
CA ALA A 227 -12.81 -31.30 -46.83
C ALA A 227 -11.74 -32.27 -47.37
N ARG A 228 -10.74 -32.61 -46.53
CA ARG A 228 -9.69 -33.60 -46.83
C ARG A 228 -10.23 -35.01 -47.12
N ARG A 229 -11.44 -35.36 -46.68
CA ARG A 229 -12.10 -36.65 -46.95
C ARG A 229 -12.96 -36.63 -48.22
N SER A 230 -13.45 -35.46 -48.64
CA SER A 230 -14.25 -35.31 -49.85
C SER A 230 -13.42 -35.17 -51.13
N GLU A 231 -12.21 -34.63 -51.04
CA GLU A 231 -11.35 -34.43 -52.21
C GLU A 231 -10.54 -35.68 -52.58
N LYS A 232 -10.78 -36.18 -53.79
CA LYS A 232 -9.88 -37.12 -54.48
C LYS A 232 -8.62 -36.37 -54.90
N ALA A 233 -7.63 -36.30 -54.01
CA ALA A 233 -6.22 -35.99 -54.26
C ALA A 233 -5.94 -35.13 -55.51
N ASP A 234 -6.21 -33.82 -55.43
CA ASP A 234 -5.72 -32.84 -56.40
C ASP A 234 -4.28 -32.42 -56.00
N PRO A 235 -3.24 -32.55 -56.85
CA PRO A 235 -1.86 -32.34 -56.44
C PRO A 235 -1.45 -30.88 -56.19
N ALA A 236 -2.33 -29.92 -56.44
CA ALA A 236 -2.03 -28.48 -56.43
C ALA A 236 -2.66 -27.68 -55.27
N GLY A 237 -3.51 -28.30 -54.45
CA GLY A 237 -4.01 -27.68 -53.22
C GLY A 237 -2.93 -27.63 -52.16
N ALA A 238 -2.50 -26.43 -51.75
CA ALA A 238 -1.39 -26.22 -50.81
C ALA A 238 -1.45 -27.19 -49.61
N VAL A 239 -0.40 -27.98 -49.45
CA VAL A 239 -0.29 -28.98 -48.38
C VAL A 239 -0.06 -28.28 -47.04
N ILE A 240 -1.16 -27.84 -46.40
CA ILE A 240 -1.13 -27.27 -45.06
C ILE A 240 -0.80 -28.37 -44.07
N GLU A 241 0.49 -28.52 -43.74
CA GLU A 241 1.03 -29.41 -42.73
C GLU A 241 0.79 -28.86 -41.30
N ASP A 242 -0.45 -28.39 -41.01
CA ASP A 242 -0.89 -28.14 -39.63
C ASP A 242 -1.11 -29.53 -39.00
N SER A 243 -0.01 -30.08 -38.47
CA SER A 243 -0.03 -31.26 -37.61
C SER A 243 -1.05 -30.97 -36.49
N PRO A 244 -2.11 -31.77 -36.33
CA PRO A 244 -3.29 -31.40 -35.54
C PRO A 244 -2.98 -31.47 -34.04
N ARG A 245 -2.27 -30.45 -33.56
CA ARG A 245 -1.96 -30.26 -32.14
C ARG A 245 -3.26 -30.03 -31.40
N GLU A 246 -3.43 -30.73 -30.28
CA GLU A 246 -4.53 -30.46 -29.37
C GLU A 246 -4.49 -28.98 -28.97
N TYR A 247 -5.61 -28.30 -29.17
CA TYR A 247 -5.78 -26.91 -28.77
C TYR A 247 -5.94 -26.83 -27.26
N ARG A 248 -4.95 -26.23 -26.59
CA ARG A 248 -4.83 -26.24 -25.12
C ARG A 248 -5.14 -24.88 -24.51
N VAL A 249 -5.80 -24.87 -23.35
CA VAL A 249 -6.14 -23.63 -22.62
C VAL A 249 -5.46 -23.63 -21.25
N PHE A 250 -4.68 -22.59 -20.98
CA PHE A 250 -3.92 -22.41 -19.75
C PHE A 250 -4.44 -21.17 -19.00
N PRO A 251 -5.39 -21.27 -18.05
CA PRO A 251 -5.83 -20.15 -17.24
C PRO A 251 -4.74 -19.77 -16.24
N VAL A 252 -4.34 -18.50 -16.23
CA VAL A 252 -3.27 -17.96 -15.37
C VAL A 252 -3.85 -16.86 -14.48
N PRO A 253 -4.00 -17.11 -13.17
CA PRO A 253 -4.39 -16.08 -12.21
C PRO A 253 -3.26 -15.05 -12.04
N MET A 254 -3.57 -13.82 -12.42
CA MET A 254 -2.67 -12.67 -12.40
C MET A 254 -2.97 -11.75 -11.21
N ARG A 255 -1.92 -11.05 -10.73
CA ARG A 255 -2.00 -10.04 -9.67
C ARG A 255 -2.70 -10.58 -8.41
N VAL A 256 -2.36 -11.79 -7.99
CA VAL A 256 -2.96 -12.44 -6.81
C VAL A 256 -2.49 -11.74 -5.53
N VAL A 257 -3.44 -11.27 -4.73
CA VAL A 257 -3.20 -10.56 -3.46
C VAL A 257 -3.60 -11.47 -2.30
N LEU A 258 -2.64 -11.77 -1.41
CA LEU A 258 -2.81 -12.76 -0.32
C LEU A 258 -3.45 -12.19 0.96
N ALA A 259 -3.78 -10.90 1.00
CA ALA A 259 -4.26 -10.22 2.22
C ALA A 259 -5.65 -10.70 2.71
N GLU A 260 -6.49 -11.20 1.81
CA GLU A 260 -7.90 -11.56 2.07
C GLU A 260 -8.13 -13.05 1.82
N SER A 261 -7.60 -13.90 2.70
CA SER A 261 -7.47 -15.35 2.49
C SER A 261 -8.79 -16.07 2.21
N GLU A 262 -9.86 -15.78 2.96
CA GLU A 262 -11.17 -16.42 2.78
C GLU A 262 -11.79 -16.08 1.42
N ARG A 263 -11.74 -14.80 1.02
CA ARG A 263 -12.24 -14.34 -0.28
C ARG A 263 -11.39 -14.89 -1.42
N LEU A 264 -10.08 -14.97 -1.25
CA LEU A 264 -9.17 -15.57 -2.23
C LEU A 264 -9.52 -17.05 -2.46
N ALA A 265 -9.70 -17.84 -1.40
CA ALA A 265 -10.08 -19.25 -1.51
C ALA A 265 -11.42 -19.45 -2.26
N MET A 266 -12.43 -18.63 -1.99
CA MET A 266 -13.69 -18.65 -2.75
C MET A 266 -13.50 -18.33 -4.24
N ARG A 267 -12.57 -17.43 -4.58
CA ARG A 267 -12.30 -17.03 -5.98
C ARG A 267 -11.42 -18.02 -6.72
N GLN A 268 -10.46 -18.66 -6.04
CA GLN A 268 -9.71 -19.80 -6.54
C GLN A 268 -10.66 -20.94 -6.91
N ALA A 269 -11.52 -21.36 -5.98
CA ALA A 269 -12.53 -22.41 -6.24
C ALA A 269 -13.47 -22.05 -7.40
N PHE A 270 -13.96 -20.80 -7.45
CA PHE A 270 -14.82 -20.35 -8.55
C PHE A 270 -14.10 -20.29 -9.91
N ALA A 271 -12.80 -19.97 -9.95
CA ALA A 271 -12.03 -20.02 -11.19
C ALA A 271 -11.78 -21.47 -11.64
N GLN A 272 -11.44 -22.37 -10.72
CA GLN A 272 -11.27 -23.81 -10.99
C GLN A 272 -12.55 -24.42 -11.57
N ASP A 273 -13.71 -24.12 -10.98
CA ASP A 273 -15.03 -24.52 -11.49
C ASP A 273 -15.33 -23.90 -12.86
N ALA A 274 -15.12 -22.58 -13.02
CA ALA A 274 -15.40 -21.89 -14.27
C ALA A 274 -14.56 -22.37 -15.46
N PHE A 275 -13.34 -22.87 -15.22
CA PHE A 275 -12.45 -23.47 -16.21
C PHE A 275 -12.50 -25.02 -16.26
N SER A 276 -13.40 -25.65 -15.49
CA SER A 276 -13.58 -27.10 -15.50
C SER A 276 -13.91 -27.61 -16.92
N GLY A 277 -13.43 -28.81 -17.23
CA GLY A 277 -13.56 -29.44 -18.57
C GLY A 277 -12.63 -28.91 -19.67
N MET A 278 -11.96 -27.76 -19.50
CA MET A 278 -11.03 -27.21 -20.50
C MET A 278 -9.58 -27.67 -20.31
N LEU A 279 -9.27 -28.27 -19.15
CA LEU A 279 -7.92 -28.62 -18.70
C LEU A 279 -7.58 -30.11 -18.91
N GLY A 280 -8.32 -30.82 -19.77
CA GLY A 280 -8.16 -32.27 -19.97
C GLY A 280 -6.75 -32.70 -20.35
N HIS A 281 -6.05 -31.89 -21.15
CA HIS A 281 -4.67 -32.07 -21.57
C HIS A 281 -3.63 -32.08 -20.41
N LEU A 282 -4.00 -31.58 -19.21
CA LEU A 282 -3.14 -31.66 -18.01
C LEU A 282 -3.28 -33.01 -17.29
N GLY A 283 -4.30 -33.82 -17.61
CA GLY A 283 -4.58 -35.10 -16.97
C GLY A 283 -4.67 -34.99 -15.44
N GLY A 284 -3.92 -35.83 -14.72
CA GLY A 284 -3.87 -35.80 -13.26
C GLY A 284 -3.21 -34.56 -12.64
N ARG A 285 -2.60 -33.67 -13.46
CA ARG A 285 -1.82 -32.51 -12.98
C ARG A 285 -2.65 -31.25 -12.78
N VAL A 286 -3.97 -31.28 -12.97
CA VAL A 286 -4.83 -30.07 -12.82
C VAL A 286 -4.69 -29.42 -11.43
N SER A 287 -4.63 -30.21 -10.35
CA SER A 287 -4.46 -29.66 -8.99
C SER A 287 -3.04 -29.12 -8.74
N GLU A 288 -2.02 -29.69 -9.37
CA GLU A 288 -0.64 -29.19 -9.33
C GLU A 288 -0.55 -27.86 -10.08
N TYR A 289 -1.16 -27.79 -11.27
CA TYR A 289 -1.18 -26.60 -12.10
C TYR A 289 -1.74 -25.37 -11.35
N TRP A 290 -2.95 -25.48 -10.78
CA TRP A 290 -3.59 -24.37 -10.07
C TRP A 290 -2.83 -23.87 -8.85
N SER A 291 -2.03 -24.71 -8.19
CA SER A 291 -1.22 -24.28 -7.03
C SER A 291 0.11 -23.63 -7.41
N LEU A 292 0.55 -23.75 -8.68
CA LEU A 292 1.87 -23.29 -9.12
C LEU A 292 1.84 -22.08 -10.07
N VAL A 293 0.77 -21.87 -10.84
CA VAL A 293 0.72 -20.82 -11.90
C VAL A 293 0.10 -19.48 -11.45
N GLU A 294 -0.17 -19.30 -10.17
CA GLU A 294 -0.60 -18.00 -9.65
C GLU A 294 0.56 -16.99 -9.68
N MET A 295 0.32 -15.84 -10.32
CA MET A 295 1.28 -14.73 -10.39
C MET A 295 0.96 -13.74 -9.27
N PRO A 296 1.83 -13.61 -8.24
CA PRO A 296 1.58 -12.71 -7.11
C PRO A 296 1.58 -11.25 -7.56
N HIS A 297 0.81 -10.40 -6.88
CA HIS A 297 0.94 -8.95 -7.04
C HIS A 297 2.16 -8.46 -6.27
N ILE A 298 3.16 -7.94 -7.00
CA ILE A 298 4.35 -7.30 -6.45
C ILE A 298 4.34 -5.85 -6.91
N SER A 299 4.31 -4.90 -5.97
CA SER A 299 4.11 -3.47 -6.25
C SER A 299 5.16 -2.86 -7.18
N PHE A 300 6.42 -3.36 -7.14
CA PHE A 300 7.51 -2.89 -7.99
C PHE A 300 7.11 -2.88 -9.49
N TYR A 301 6.53 -3.97 -10.00
CA TYR A 301 6.08 -4.10 -11.39
C TYR A 301 4.76 -3.36 -11.70
N SER A 302 4.39 -2.38 -10.86
CA SER A 302 3.31 -1.43 -11.16
C SER A 302 3.83 -0.05 -11.57
N TYR A 303 5.16 0.13 -11.63
CA TYR A 303 5.81 1.42 -11.93
C TYR A 303 6.62 1.42 -13.23
N GLU A 304 7.13 0.26 -13.68
CA GLU A 304 8.03 0.12 -14.83
C GLU A 304 7.81 -1.23 -15.55
N GLU A 305 7.93 -1.23 -16.88
CA GLU A 305 7.87 -2.39 -17.78
C GLU A 305 9.10 -3.32 -17.69
N VAL A 306 9.50 -3.68 -16.46
CA VAL A 306 10.72 -4.47 -16.19
C VAL A 306 10.50 -5.97 -16.39
N LEU A 307 11.43 -6.62 -17.10
CA LEU A 307 11.55 -8.08 -17.12
C LEU A 307 12.00 -8.62 -15.75
N ALA A 308 11.22 -9.53 -15.15
CA ALA A 308 11.52 -10.15 -13.86
C ALA A 308 12.90 -10.81 -13.76
N PRO A 309 13.46 -11.46 -14.80
CA PRO A 309 14.89 -11.77 -14.93
C PRO A 309 15.88 -10.79 -14.30
N PHE A 310 15.68 -9.48 -14.52
CA PHE A 310 16.62 -8.42 -14.12
C PHE A 310 16.35 -7.87 -12.71
N LYS A 311 15.20 -8.16 -12.13
CA LYS A 311 14.78 -7.63 -10.82
C LYS A 311 14.69 -8.69 -9.71
N ASP A 312 14.31 -9.91 -10.04
CA ASP A 312 14.00 -10.99 -9.09
C ASP A 312 15.10 -12.04 -9.00
N ILE A 313 15.04 -12.90 -7.97
CA ILE A 313 15.92 -14.06 -7.79
C ILE A 313 15.12 -15.32 -8.16
N ALA A 314 15.60 -16.07 -9.16
CA ALA A 314 14.85 -17.19 -9.75
C ALA A 314 14.44 -18.29 -8.74
N HIS A 315 15.24 -18.48 -7.69
CA HIS A 315 15.00 -19.48 -6.65
C HIS A 315 14.20 -18.97 -5.44
N ASP A 316 13.82 -17.68 -5.38
CA ASP A 316 12.85 -17.22 -4.37
C ASP A 316 11.45 -17.64 -4.81
N PRO A 317 10.76 -18.58 -4.12
CA PRO A 317 9.45 -19.08 -4.53
C PRO A 317 8.35 -18.01 -4.50
N LYS A 318 8.57 -16.89 -3.80
CA LYS A 318 7.66 -15.73 -3.70
C LYS A 318 7.85 -14.73 -4.84
N SER A 319 8.94 -14.84 -5.60
CA SER A 319 9.22 -13.96 -6.73
C SER A 319 8.25 -14.19 -7.89
N LEU A 320 8.09 -13.17 -8.73
CA LEU A 320 7.28 -13.28 -9.94
C LEU A 320 8.03 -14.11 -11.00
N LEU A 321 9.36 -14.00 -11.05
CA LEU A 321 10.22 -14.84 -11.89
C LEU A 321 10.00 -16.34 -11.62
N ALA A 322 9.98 -16.77 -10.35
CA ALA A 322 9.73 -18.17 -10.01
C ALA A 322 8.33 -18.63 -10.45
N ALA A 323 7.32 -17.76 -10.44
CA ALA A 323 6.00 -18.07 -10.97
C ALA A 323 6.01 -18.22 -12.50
N TYR A 324 6.72 -17.35 -13.23
CA TYR A 324 6.89 -17.48 -14.67
C TYR A 324 7.67 -18.74 -15.09
N VAL A 325 8.70 -19.16 -14.33
CA VAL A 325 9.41 -20.44 -14.57
C VAL A 325 8.43 -21.62 -14.44
N ARG A 326 7.57 -21.63 -13.41
CA ARG A 326 6.55 -22.67 -13.22
C ARG A 326 5.51 -22.67 -14.35
N LEU A 327 5.05 -21.50 -14.80
CA LEU A 327 4.15 -21.41 -15.96
C LEU A 327 4.83 -21.93 -17.24
N THR A 328 6.04 -21.47 -17.54
CA THR A 328 6.82 -21.90 -18.72
C THR A 328 7.01 -23.41 -18.75
N ARG A 329 7.22 -24.06 -17.61
CA ARG A 329 7.27 -25.51 -17.48
C ARG A 329 5.99 -26.22 -17.94
N PHE A 330 4.81 -25.66 -17.68
CA PHE A 330 3.54 -26.21 -18.21
C PHE A 330 3.34 -25.88 -19.70
N LEU A 331 3.68 -24.66 -20.13
CA LEU A 331 3.55 -24.23 -21.54
C LEU A 331 4.48 -25.00 -22.49
N THR A 332 5.62 -25.49 -21.99
CA THR A 332 6.65 -26.23 -22.76
C THR A 332 6.60 -27.74 -22.55
N ASP A 333 5.59 -28.28 -21.85
CA ASP A 333 5.49 -29.71 -21.53
C ASP A 333 6.74 -30.27 -20.78
N ASN A 334 7.37 -29.43 -19.95
CA ASN A 334 8.64 -29.64 -19.24
C ASN A 334 9.94 -29.64 -20.10
N ASP A 335 9.92 -29.13 -21.33
CA ASP A 335 11.14 -28.86 -22.12
C ASP A 335 11.98 -27.70 -21.52
N VAL A 336 11.34 -26.74 -20.84
CA VAL A 336 11.99 -25.72 -20.01
C VAL A 336 11.53 -25.87 -18.56
N THR A 337 12.46 -26.16 -17.64
CA THR A 337 12.15 -26.44 -16.22
C THR A 337 12.86 -25.54 -15.22
N ASP A 338 13.94 -24.87 -15.63
CA ASP A 338 14.81 -24.06 -14.77
C ASP A 338 15.33 -22.85 -15.56
N TYR A 339 15.93 -21.89 -14.86
CA TYR A 339 16.39 -20.63 -15.43
C TYR A 339 17.68 -20.14 -14.79
N VAL A 340 18.66 -19.80 -15.63
CA VAL A 340 19.91 -19.15 -15.23
C VAL A 340 20.12 -17.93 -16.12
N LEU A 341 20.32 -16.75 -15.49
CA LEU A 341 20.77 -15.54 -16.17
C LEU A 341 22.30 -15.46 -16.02
N PRO A 342 23.09 -15.63 -17.10
CA PRO A 342 24.56 -15.62 -17.02
C PRO A 342 25.11 -14.18 -17.01
N LEU A 343 24.61 -13.35 -16.10
CA LEU A 343 25.07 -11.97 -15.86
C LEU A 343 25.60 -11.80 -14.44
N SER A 344 26.61 -10.95 -14.28
CA SER A 344 27.04 -10.46 -12.96
C SER A 344 25.95 -9.62 -12.28
N PRO A 345 25.99 -9.47 -10.94
CA PRO A 345 25.12 -8.53 -10.22
C PRO A 345 25.20 -7.09 -10.76
N GLU A 346 26.38 -6.68 -11.23
CA GLU A 346 26.67 -5.36 -11.78
C GLU A 346 25.99 -5.16 -13.15
N GLU A 347 26.14 -6.11 -14.09
CA GLU A 347 25.47 -6.09 -15.40
C GLU A 347 23.94 -6.17 -15.22
N LYS A 348 23.46 -7.05 -14.33
CA LYS A 348 22.04 -7.15 -14.00
C LYS A 348 21.48 -5.82 -13.48
N LYS A 349 22.23 -5.11 -12.63
CA LYS A 349 21.86 -3.77 -12.15
C LYS A 349 21.94 -2.70 -13.25
N HIS A 350 22.88 -2.82 -14.19
CA HIS A 350 22.98 -1.92 -15.34
C HIS A 350 21.72 -2.00 -16.21
N TYR A 351 21.30 -3.19 -16.61
CA TYR A 351 20.04 -3.38 -17.35
C TYR A 351 18.80 -2.98 -16.54
N LEU A 352 18.74 -3.28 -15.24
CA LEU A 352 17.64 -2.85 -14.39
C LEU A 352 17.51 -1.31 -14.33
N ASN A 353 18.62 -0.58 -14.33
CA ASN A 353 18.60 0.88 -14.43
C ASN A 353 18.24 1.39 -15.83
N ALA A 354 18.47 0.61 -16.89
CA ALA A 354 18.11 0.98 -18.26
C ALA A 354 16.60 0.91 -18.50
N PHE A 355 15.91 -0.06 -17.87
CA PHE A 355 14.44 -0.15 -17.86
C PHE A 355 13.73 1.01 -17.15
N ALA A 356 14.45 1.78 -16.33
CA ALA A 356 13.88 2.97 -15.69
C ALA A 356 13.81 4.11 -16.72
N GLU A 357 12.77 4.09 -17.57
CA GLU A 357 12.47 5.13 -18.59
C GLU A 357 12.37 6.55 -18.00
N THR A 358 12.27 6.69 -16.67
CA THR A 358 12.56 7.95 -15.99
C THR A 358 14.08 8.14 -15.87
N PRO A 359 14.72 8.99 -16.70
CA PRO A 359 16.14 9.29 -16.51
C PRO A 359 16.33 9.86 -15.10
N LEU A 360 17.10 9.13 -14.29
CA LEU A 360 17.65 9.61 -13.03
C LEU A 360 18.30 10.97 -13.32
N ARG A 361 17.63 12.08 -12.95
CA ARG A 361 18.05 13.47 -13.21
C ARG A 361 19.33 13.80 -12.44
N THR A 362 20.43 13.20 -12.87
CA THR A 362 21.73 13.08 -12.19
C THR A 362 21.63 12.49 -10.78
N ALA A 363 22.58 11.61 -10.45
CA ALA A 363 22.65 10.94 -9.15
C ALA A 363 22.52 11.85 -7.91
N PRO A 364 22.96 13.14 -7.88
CA PRO A 364 22.76 14.01 -6.73
C PRO A 364 21.30 14.31 -6.39
N ALA A 365 20.41 14.43 -7.41
CA ALA A 365 19.01 14.77 -7.16
C ALA A 365 18.20 13.56 -6.68
N LEU A 366 18.45 12.36 -7.23
CA LEU A 366 17.77 11.17 -6.70
C LEU A 366 18.38 10.66 -5.40
N ALA A 367 19.67 10.90 -5.11
CA ALA A 367 20.21 10.66 -3.77
C ALA A 367 19.44 11.49 -2.72
N ALA A 368 19.14 12.76 -3.02
CA ALA A 368 18.34 13.63 -2.15
C ALA A 368 16.83 13.25 -2.04
N TRP A 369 16.34 12.31 -2.85
CA TRP A 369 14.95 11.81 -2.80
C TRP A 369 14.86 10.35 -2.33
N VAL A 370 15.89 9.53 -2.56
CA VAL A 370 15.99 8.14 -2.06
C VAL A 370 16.40 8.12 -0.59
N ASP A 371 17.14 9.11 -0.10
CA ASP A 371 17.28 9.42 1.32
C ASP A 371 16.02 10.10 1.91
N SER A 372 14.83 9.75 1.38
CA SER A 372 13.53 10.02 2.02
C SER A 372 12.79 8.74 2.44
N GLU A 373 13.51 7.63 2.61
CA GLU A 373 13.24 6.87 3.82
C GLU A 373 13.49 7.83 5.00
N SER A 374 12.43 8.18 5.72
CA SER A 374 12.57 9.10 6.85
C SER A 374 13.60 8.52 7.84
N GLU A 375 14.34 9.37 8.56
CA GLU A 375 15.28 8.89 9.59
C GLU A 375 14.59 7.92 10.57
N GLU A 376 13.31 8.16 10.81
CA GLU A 376 12.37 7.32 11.54
C GLU A 376 12.12 5.93 10.90
N ASP A 377 11.80 5.85 9.61
CA ASP A 377 11.60 4.56 8.91
C ASP A 377 12.88 3.73 8.85
N ALA A 378 14.02 4.37 8.58
CA ALA A 378 15.33 3.73 8.55
C ALA A 378 15.70 3.16 9.93
N LEU A 379 15.44 3.94 10.99
CA LEU A 379 15.59 3.58 12.39
C LEU A 379 14.66 2.40 12.78
N ILE A 380 13.39 2.41 12.37
CA ILE A 380 12.42 1.33 12.60
C ILE A 380 12.85 0.04 11.88
N ARG A 381 13.33 0.13 10.64
CA ARG A 381 13.83 -1.03 9.89
C ARG A 381 15.10 -1.61 10.51
N ALA A 382 16.03 -0.76 10.94
CA ALA A 382 17.21 -1.18 11.70
C ALA A 382 16.82 -1.88 13.00
N ALA A 383 15.83 -1.34 13.74
CA ALA A 383 15.33 -1.92 14.97
C ALA A 383 14.69 -3.32 14.76
N ASN A 384 13.86 -3.48 13.73
CA ASN A 384 13.29 -4.78 13.38
C ASN A 384 14.37 -5.80 13.00
N SER A 385 15.37 -5.39 12.19
CA SER A 385 16.46 -6.27 11.74
C SER A 385 17.34 -6.72 12.91
N ALA A 386 17.72 -5.78 13.77
CA ALA A 386 18.52 -6.04 14.96
C ALA A 386 17.81 -7.00 15.93
N PHE A 387 16.50 -6.82 16.14
CA PHE A 387 15.72 -7.69 17.03
C PHE A 387 15.54 -9.10 16.43
N GLN A 388 15.25 -9.21 15.12
CA GLN A 388 15.08 -10.51 14.45
C GLN A 388 16.37 -11.34 14.33
N MET A 389 17.55 -10.71 14.36
CA MET A 389 18.84 -11.41 14.36
C MET A 389 19.24 -11.98 15.73
N LEU A 390 18.51 -11.64 16.80
CA LEU A 390 18.68 -12.27 18.12
C LEU A 390 17.96 -13.63 18.15
N SER A 391 18.53 -14.60 18.87
CA SER A 391 17.83 -15.85 19.23
C SER A 391 16.60 -15.56 20.11
N ASP A 392 15.62 -16.46 20.16
CA ASP A 392 14.38 -16.29 20.93
C ASP A 392 14.62 -15.96 22.43
N GLU A 393 15.67 -16.56 23.01
CA GLU A 393 16.16 -16.26 24.37
C GLU A 393 16.71 -14.83 24.48
N HIS A 394 17.59 -14.41 23.56
CA HIS A 394 18.11 -13.05 23.52
C HIS A 394 17.02 -12.01 23.17
N GLN A 395 16.00 -12.35 22.39
CA GLN A 395 14.83 -11.49 22.14
C GLN A 395 14.04 -11.25 23.42
N THR A 396 13.86 -12.29 24.24
CA THR A 396 13.20 -12.20 25.56
C THR A 396 14.00 -11.33 26.53
N ILE A 397 15.33 -11.44 26.52
CA ILE A 397 16.23 -10.55 27.29
C ILE A 397 16.16 -9.10 26.75
N ALA A 398 16.20 -8.92 25.43
CA ALA A 398 16.12 -7.60 24.79
C ALA A 398 14.80 -6.87 25.15
N ARG A 399 13.66 -7.57 25.15
CA ARG A 399 12.37 -7.04 25.60
C ARG A 399 12.46 -6.50 27.04
N ARG A 400 13.00 -7.30 27.98
CA ARG A 400 13.17 -6.90 29.40
C ARG A 400 14.06 -5.66 29.55
N VAL A 401 15.19 -5.63 28.83
CA VAL A 401 16.12 -4.49 28.82
C VAL A 401 15.43 -3.23 28.29
N LEU A 402 14.76 -3.29 27.13
CA LEU A 402 14.09 -2.14 26.52
C LEU A 402 12.99 -1.56 27.42
N LEU A 403 12.16 -2.42 28.01
CA LEU A 403 11.13 -2.02 28.99
C LEU A 403 11.71 -1.45 30.30
N ARG A 404 12.98 -1.71 30.61
CA ARG A 404 13.70 -1.10 31.75
C ARG A 404 14.30 0.27 31.43
N LEU A 405 14.36 0.65 30.16
CA LEU A 405 14.88 1.93 29.67
C LEU A 405 13.78 2.95 29.31
N VAL A 406 12.53 2.69 29.71
CA VAL A 406 11.38 3.59 29.52
C VAL A 406 10.71 3.87 30.87
N ARG A 407 10.29 5.13 31.09
CA ARG A 407 9.42 5.57 32.20
C ARG A 407 8.05 5.98 31.67
N ILE A 408 7.05 5.95 32.55
CA ILE A 408 5.74 6.54 32.29
C ILE A 408 5.74 7.97 32.84
N GLY A 409 5.28 8.92 32.03
CA GLY A 409 5.14 10.31 32.39
C GLY A 409 4.03 10.56 33.40
N ARG A 410 4.14 11.65 34.15
CA ARG A 410 3.05 12.13 34.99
C ARG A 410 1.91 12.65 34.11
N THR A 411 0.71 12.73 34.66
CA THR A 411 -0.46 13.35 34.00
C THR A 411 -0.18 14.80 33.57
N GLU A 412 0.63 15.53 34.33
CA GLU A 412 1.12 16.88 34.01
C GLU A 412 2.08 16.92 32.81
N GLU A 413 2.79 15.82 32.52
CA GLU A 413 3.67 15.66 31.35
C GLU A 413 2.89 15.16 30.10
N GLY A 414 1.59 14.87 30.23
CA GLY A 414 0.75 14.30 29.18
C GLY A 414 0.62 12.77 29.21
N GLY A 415 1.19 12.10 30.21
CA GLY A 415 1.02 10.64 30.42
C GLY A 415 1.70 9.73 29.39
N GLY A 416 2.62 10.25 28.57
CA GLY A 416 3.35 9.48 27.55
C GLY A 416 4.44 8.55 28.11
N TYR A 417 5.12 7.86 27.21
CA TYR A 417 6.32 7.08 27.50
C TYR A 417 7.58 7.89 27.15
N TYR A 418 8.60 7.85 28.02
CA TYR A 418 9.85 8.61 27.85
C TYR A 418 11.06 7.72 28.13
N ARG A 419 12.16 7.88 27.39
CA ARG A 419 13.38 7.13 27.72
C ARG A 419 13.97 7.54 29.07
N ILE A 420 14.63 6.58 29.71
CA ILE A 420 15.50 6.81 30.86
C ILE A 420 16.87 6.19 30.64
N ARG A 421 17.86 6.72 31.35
CA ARG A 421 19.21 6.16 31.40
C ARG A 421 19.34 5.28 32.63
N ALA A 422 19.76 4.03 32.45
CA ALA A 422 20.09 3.08 33.53
C ALA A 422 21.60 2.84 33.58
N ASN A 423 22.14 2.42 34.73
CA ASN A 423 23.56 2.09 34.82
C ASN A 423 23.80 0.69 34.24
N LEU A 424 24.82 0.51 33.39
CA LEU A 424 25.18 -0.78 32.78
C LEU A 424 25.53 -1.85 33.83
N ASN A 425 25.95 -1.43 35.02
CA ASN A 425 26.23 -2.32 36.13
C ASN A 425 24.96 -2.91 36.78
N ASP A 426 23.79 -2.28 36.59
CA ASP A 426 22.50 -2.74 37.14
C ASP A 426 21.88 -3.90 36.35
N PHE A 427 22.55 -4.34 35.28
CA PHE A 427 22.17 -5.44 34.40
C PHE A 427 23.08 -6.67 34.61
N THR A 428 22.53 -7.86 34.40
CA THR A 428 23.24 -9.15 34.46
C THR A 428 24.30 -9.29 33.35
N HIS A 429 25.14 -10.32 33.41
CA HIS A 429 26.14 -10.58 32.36
C HIS A 429 25.50 -10.88 31.00
N GLU A 430 24.39 -11.62 30.98
CA GLU A 430 23.62 -11.96 29.77
C GLU A 430 22.92 -10.72 29.19
N GLU A 431 22.25 -9.91 30.03
CA GLU A 431 21.69 -8.63 29.60
C GLU A 431 22.75 -7.69 29.01
N ARG A 432 23.95 -7.62 29.61
CA ARG A 432 25.07 -6.83 29.07
C ARG A 432 25.55 -7.33 27.69
N SER A 433 25.53 -8.63 27.45
CA SER A 433 25.83 -9.21 26.13
C SER A 433 24.79 -8.78 25.07
N VAL A 434 23.51 -8.80 25.43
CA VAL A 434 22.41 -8.34 24.55
C VAL A 434 22.46 -6.83 24.35
N ILE A 435 22.74 -6.04 25.38
CA ILE A 435 22.94 -4.58 25.29
C ILE A 435 24.08 -4.25 24.31
N ALA A 436 25.21 -4.96 24.37
CA ALA A 436 26.32 -4.76 23.44
C ALA A 436 25.96 -5.10 21.98
N GLN A 437 25.08 -6.09 21.76
CA GLN A 437 24.55 -6.39 20.43
C GLN A 437 23.59 -5.29 19.94
N LEU A 438 22.61 -4.89 20.74
CA LEU A 438 21.66 -3.82 20.41
C LEU A 438 22.37 -2.46 20.17
N ALA A 439 23.47 -2.19 20.88
CA ALA A 439 24.30 -1.00 20.69
C ALA A 439 25.06 -1.00 19.36
N LYS A 440 25.55 -2.16 18.88
CA LYS A 440 26.16 -2.27 17.53
C LYS A 440 25.18 -1.87 16.42
N TRP A 441 23.90 -2.19 16.61
CA TRP A 441 22.81 -1.83 15.70
C TRP A 441 22.23 -0.43 15.94
N ARG A 442 22.80 0.36 16.88
CA ARG A 442 22.34 1.71 17.27
C ARG A 442 20.93 1.78 17.86
N LEU A 443 20.37 0.69 18.38
CA LEU A 443 19.09 0.73 19.14
C LEU A 443 19.29 1.31 20.54
N LEU A 444 20.46 1.04 21.14
CA LEU A 444 20.86 1.54 22.44
C LEU A 444 22.12 2.41 22.33
N THR A 445 22.18 3.47 23.15
CA THR A 445 23.40 4.23 23.38
C THR A 445 24.03 3.77 24.70
N VAL A 446 25.35 3.53 24.68
CA VAL A 446 26.16 3.27 25.88
C VAL A 446 27.18 4.39 25.99
N ALA A 447 27.01 5.25 26.99
CA ALA A 447 27.85 6.42 27.21
C ALA A 447 28.55 6.33 28.58
N THR A 448 29.88 6.49 28.58
CA THR A 448 30.70 6.68 29.80
C THR A 448 30.54 8.10 30.32
N ASP A 449 30.00 8.26 31.53
CA ASP A 449 30.06 9.54 32.24
C ASP A 449 31.36 9.63 33.05
N VAL A 450 32.19 10.61 32.72
CA VAL A 450 33.32 11.01 33.58
C VAL A 450 32.80 11.94 34.66
N LYS A 451 32.30 11.38 35.77
CA LYS A 451 32.01 12.16 36.98
C LYS A 451 33.31 12.63 37.62
N VAL A 452 33.67 13.89 37.41
CA VAL A 452 34.68 14.58 38.23
C VAL A 452 34.04 14.94 39.57
N SER A 453 34.15 14.05 40.56
CA SER A 453 33.65 14.32 41.92
C SER A 453 34.58 15.29 42.65
N THR A 454 34.26 16.58 42.63
CA THR A 454 34.94 17.59 43.46
C THR A 454 34.47 17.52 44.90
N GLN A 455 34.93 16.51 45.66
CA GLN A 455 35.25 16.58 47.11
C GLN A 455 35.59 15.19 47.68
N SER A 456 36.87 14.94 47.97
CA SER A 456 37.35 14.34 49.23
C SER A 456 38.88 14.32 49.26
N LEU A 457 39.50 14.64 50.41
CA LEU A 457 40.94 14.48 50.64
C LEU A 457 41.27 13.03 51.03
N ALA A 458 41.03 12.07 50.14
CA ALA A 458 41.59 10.71 50.21
C ALA A 458 41.33 9.92 48.92
N GLY A 459 42.28 9.94 47.97
CA GLY A 459 42.29 9.05 46.81
C GLY A 459 41.27 9.36 45.71
N THR A 460 41.76 9.64 44.49
CA THR A 460 40.92 9.78 43.29
C THR A 460 40.47 8.42 42.76
N THR A 461 39.40 7.85 43.33
CA THR A 461 38.68 6.74 42.68
C THR A 461 37.88 7.26 41.49
N GLN A 462 38.42 7.11 40.29
CA GLN A 462 37.68 7.29 39.03
C GLN A 462 36.67 6.14 38.88
N SER A 463 35.40 6.36 39.21
CA SER A 463 34.32 5.46 38.83
C SER A 463 33.84 5.77 37.41
N ASN A 464 34.28 4.96 36.44
CA ASN A 464 33.70 4.99 35.09
C ASN A 464 32.28 4.41 35.13
N GLU A 465 31.29 5.26 35.36
CA GLU A 465 29.87 4.89 35.25
C GLU A 465 29.46 4.86 33.77
N GLN A 466 29.20 3.67 33.25
CA GLN A 466 28.62 3.48 31.91
C GLN A 466 27.09 3.47 32.03
N GLY A 467 26.43 4.43 31.38
CA GLY A 467 24.98 4.51 31.34
C GLY A 467 24.42 4.09 29.98
N VAL A 468 23.33 3.32 30.00
CA VAL A 468 22.61 2.81 28.82
C VAL A 468 21.28 3.53 28.68
N ALA A 469 20.90 3.92 27.47
CA ALA A 469 19.57 4.44 27.14
C ALA A 469 19.13 3.97 25.75
N ILE A 470 17.84 4.07 25.45
CA ILE A 470 17.36 3.95 24.07
C ILE A 470 17.97 5.10 23.25
N ALA A 471 18.47 4.78 22.06
CA ALA A 471 19.22 5.72 21.24
C ALA A 471 18.39 6.93 20.82
N ASP A 472 17.14 6.68 20.41
CA ASP A 472 16.22 7.66 19.85
C ASP A 472 14.80 7.50 20.45
N ASP A 473 14.12 8.62 20.68
CA ASP A 473 12.78 8.63 21.28
C ASP A 473 11.69 8.16 20.29
N HIS A 474 11.91 8.26 18.98
CA HIS A 474 10.98 7.73 17.95
C HIS A 474 10.84 6.20 18.00
N LEU A 475 11.83 5.47 18.54
CA LEU A 475 11.70 4.03 18.80
C LEU A 475 10.62 3.73 19.86
N ILE A 476 10.35 4.65 20.78
CA ILE A 476 9.33 4.44 21.83
C ILE A 476 7.92 4.62 21.25
N THR A 477 7.74 5.59 20.36
CA THR A 477 6.43 5.92 19.76
C THR A 477 6.09 5.03 18.56
N ASN A 478 7.04 4.80 17.65
CA ASN A 478 6.72 4.37 16.28
C ASN A 478 7.21 2.95 15.97
N TRP A 479 8.12 2.37 16.77
CA TRP A 479 8.49 0.96 16.64
C TRP A 479 7.42 0.04 17.27
N LYS A 480 6.54 -0.48 16.41
CA LYS A 480 5.34 -1.28 16.75
C LYS A 480 5.55 -2.39 17.81
N PRO A 481 6.66 -3.17 17.84
CA PRO A 481 6.90 -4.14 18.90
C PRO A 481 7.01 -3.50 20.29
N LEU A 482 7.83 -2.46 20.43
CA LEU A 482 8.04 -1.78 21.71
C LEU A 482 6.79 -1.06 22.18
N ALA A 483 6.09 -0.34 21.30
CA ALA A 483 4.83 0.32 21.63
C ALA A 483 3.78 -0.67 22.18
N ARG A 484 3.63 -1.85 21.55
CA ARG A 484 2.74 -2.93 22.04
C ARG A 484 3.17 -3.50 23.38
N TRP A 485 4.48 -3.66 23.64
CA TRP A 485 4.96 -4.13 24.93
C TRP A 485 4.74 -3.11 26.04
N LEU A 486 4.95 -1.82 25.75
CA LEU A 486 4.70 -0.72 26.69
C LEU A 486 3.22 -0.62 27.06
N GLU A 487 2.32 -0.72 26.07
CA GLU A 487 0.87 -0.75 26.29
C GLU A 487 0.43 -1.97 27.12
N ALA A 488 0.93 -3.17 26.79
CA ALA A 488 0.58 -4.40 27.50
C ALA A 488 1.13 -4.48 28.94
N ASP A 489 2.29 -3.84 29.20
CA ASP A 489 2.97 -3.87 30.50
C ASP A 489 2.83 -2.55 31.30
N HIS A 490 1.98 -1.63 30.85
CA HIS A 490 1.81 -0.27 31.41
C HIS A 490 1.69 -0.28 32.95
N ASP A 491 0.78 -1.07 33.49
CA ASP A 491 0.49 -1.09 34.94
C ASP A 491 1.68 -1.63 35.76
N PHE A 492 2.40 -2.62 35.22
CA PHE A 492 3.62 -3.15 35.83
C PHE A 492 4.75 -2.13 35.83
N LEU A 493 4.94 -1.42 34.71
CA LEU A 493 5.95 -0.37 34.58
C LEU A 493 5.67 0.79 35.53
N PHE A 494 4.41 1.21 35.63
CA PHE A 494 3.98 2.27 36.55
C PHE A 494 4.22 1.87 38.00
N TRP A 495 3.79 0.68 38.40
CA TRP A 495 4.05 0.14 39.74
C TRP A 495 5.56 0.06 40.05
N ARG A 496 6.39 -0.47 39.13
CA ARG A 496 7.85 -0.56 39.33
C ARG A 496 8.51 0.81 39.46
N GLN A 497 7.99 1.83 38.79
CA GLN A 497 8.43 3.23 38.94
C GLN A 497 8.09 3.81 40.32
N GLN A 498 6.93 3.47 40.89
CA GLN A 498 6.61 3.81 42.29
C GLN A 498 7.52 3.03 43.26
N LEU A 499 7.71 1.72 43.05
CA LEU A 499 8.59 0.88 43.87
C LEU A 499 10.01 1.46 43.98
N ARG A 500 10.60 1.87 42.85
CA ARG A 500 11.93 2.51 42.81
C ARG A 500 12.00 3.81 43.60
N SER A 501 10.90 4.56 43.63
CA SER A 501 10.81 5.81 44.39
C SER A 501 10.89 5.53 45.91
N TYR A 502 10.18 4.50 46.40
CA TYR A 502 10.28 4.09 47.80
C TYR A 502 11.63 3.44 48.14
N LEU A 503 12.15 2.57 47.26
CA LEU A 503 13.47 1.95 47.38
C LEU A 503 14.58 3.00 47.54
N PHE A 504 14.56 4.07 46.73
CA PHE A 504 15.54 5.16 46.81
C PHE A 504 15.49 5.87 48.17
N ILE A 505 14.30 6.16 48.69
CA ILE A 505 14.13 6.78 50.01
C ILE A 505 14.63 5.84 51.12
N TRP A 506 14.38 4.53 51.01
CA TRP A 506 14.88 3.53 51.96
C TRP A 506 16.41 3.46 51.94
N GLN A 507 17.03 3.47 50.75
CA GLN A 507 18.48 3.51 50.61
C GLN A 507 19.11 4.79 51.17
N GLN A 508 18.52 5.96 50.91
CA GLN A 508 19.04 7.22 51.44
C GLN A 508 18.91 7.33 52.97
N ASN A 509 17.83 6.81 53.56
CA ASN A 509 17.65 6.76 55.01
C ASN A 509 18.29 5.51 55.63
N ASN A 510 19.48 5.12 55.15
CA ASN A 510 20.31 4.05 55.72
C ASN A 510 19.57 2.72 56.00
N ARG A 511 18.59 2.38 55.15
CA ARG A 511 17.72 1.19 55.24
C ARG A 511 16.79 1.13 56.46
N GLU A 512 16.38 2.27 57.02
CA GLU A 512 15.43 2.36 58.14
C GLU A 512 14.08 1.64 57.89
N GLU A 513 13.59 0.91 58.90
CA GLU A 513 12.35 0.13 58.84
C GLU A 513 11.10 0.97 58.54
N GLY A 514 11.09 2.25 58.95
CA GLY A 514 9.94 3.16 58.76
C GLY A 514 9.63 3.53 57.31
N VAL A 515 10.48 3.12 56.35
CA VAL A 515 10.34 3.39 54.91
C VAL A 515 9.96 2.11 54.13
N LEU A 516 9.86 0.95 54.79
CA LEU A 516 9.47 -0.32 54.16
C LEU A 516 7.98 -0.33 53.76
N LEU A 517 7.62 -1.16 52.77
CA LEU A 517 6.25 -1.25 52.27
C LEU A 517 5.31 -1.90 53.29
N ALA A 518 4.12 -1.32 53.44
CA ALA A 518 3.08 -1.84 54.32
C ALA A 518 1.70 -1.84 53.67
N GLY A 519 0.77 -2.63 54.22
CA GLY A 519 -0.65 -2.58 53.87
C GLY A 519 -0.92 -2.88 52.38
N PRO A 520 -1.63 -2.00 51.64
CA PRO A 520 -1.90 -2.18 50.21
C PRO A 520 -0.65 -2.29 49.34
N LEU A 521 0.35 -1.44 49.55
CA LEU A 521 1.57 -1.37 48.72
C LEU A 521 2.37 -2.68 48.79
N LEU A 522 2.43 -3.31 49.97
CA LEU A 522 3.08 -4.60 50.13
C LEU A 522 2.32 -5.74 49.42
N ARG A 523 0.96 -5.73 49.44
CA ARG A 523 0.16 -6.73 48.72
C ARG A 523 0.34 -6.63 47.20
N GLU A 524 0.43 -5.41 46.69
CA GLU A 524 0.69 -5.15 45.27
C GLU A 524 2.11 -5.61 44.89
N ALA A 525 3.09 -5.37 45.76
CA ALA A 525 4.45 -5.87 45.57
C ALA A 525 4.56 -7.40 45.63
N ASP A 526 3.86 -8.06 46.56
CA ASP A 526 3.77 -9.53 46.62
C ASP A 526 3.15 -10.11 45.32
N TYR A 527 2.09 -9.48 44.79
CA TYR A 527 1.47 -9.87 43.51
C TYR A 527 2.46 -9.80 42.34
N TRP A 528 3.10 -8.65 42.12
CA TRP A 528 4.04 -8.52 41.00
C TRP A 528 5.30 -9.37 41.16
N THR A 529 5.77 -9.57 42.40
CA THR A 529 6.89 -10.49 42.70
C THR A 529 6.54 -11.95 42.43
N ALA A 530 5.27 -12.35 42.54
CA ALA A 530 4.82 -13.69 42.20
C ALA A 530 4.67 -13.90 40.69
N VAL A 531 4.20 -12.89 39.94
CA VAL A 531 3.89 -13.00 38.51
C VAL A 531 5.09 -12.69 37.60
N ARG A 532 5.99 -11.77 38.00
CA ARG A 532 7.08 -11.22 37.16
C ARG A 532 8.44 -11.16 37.87
N ARG A 533 8.77 -12.17 38.68
CA ARG A 533 10.01 -12.21 39.49
C ARG A 533 11.28 -11.94 38.68
N GLU A 534 11.36 -12.47 37.46
CA GLU A 534 12.52 -12.38 36.55
C GLU A 534 12.65 -11.03 35.81
N GLU A 535 11.76 -10.07 36.09
CA GLU A 535 11.79 -8.70 35.57
C GLU A 535 12.14 -7.66 36.66
N LEU A 536 12.46 -8.14 37.88
CA LEU A 536 12.88 -7.37 39.03
C LEU A 536 14.37 -7.60 39.30
N SER A 537 15.07 -6.52 39.65
CA SER A 537 16.46 -6.58 40.09
C SER A 537 16.59 -7.10 41.53
N ASP A 538 17.77 -7.62 41.88
CA ASP A 538 18.04 -8.18 43.20
C ASP A 538 17.73 -7.20 44.35
N ILE A 539 17.96 -5.90 44.12
CA ILE A 539 17.72 -4.83 45.10
C ILE A 539 16.23 -4.47 45.23
N GLU A 540 15.44 -4.60 44.16
CA GLU A 540 13.98 -4.48 44.21
C GLU A 540 13.38 -5.68 44.97
N LEU A 541 13.90 -6.89 44.73
CA LEU A 541 13.51 -8.12 45.45
C LEU A 541 13.90 -8.07 46.94
N GLU A 542 15.11 -7.60 47.27
CA GLU A 542 15.58 -7.42 48.66
C GLU A 542 14.63 -6.50 49.43
N TYR A 543 14.27 -5.34 48.86
CA TYR A 543 13.39 -4.37 49.50
C TYR A 543 11.96 -4.90 49.75
N VAL A 544 11.41 -5.68 48.82
CA VAL A 544 10.12 -6.37 49.02
C VAL A 544 10.23 -7.46 50.10
N GLU A 545 11.34 -8.20 50.15
CA GLU A 545 11.55 -9.24 51.16
C GLU A 545 11.74 -8.65 52.58
N GLU A 546 12.50 -7.57 52.75
CA GLU A 546 12.59 -6.86 54.03
C GLU A 546 11.24 -6.28 54.47
N SER A 547 10.47 -5.72 53.53
CA SER A 547 9.10 -5.28 53.79
C SER A 547 8.19 -6.42 54.26
N ARG A 548 8.32 -7.61 53.64
CA ARG A 548 7.59 -8.83 54.05
C ARG A 548 8.01 -9.33 55.44
N LYS A 549 9.31 -9.29 55.76
CA LYS A 549 9.83 -9.65 57.09
C LYS A 549 9.25 -8.73 58.17
N LEU A 550 9.27 -7.40 57.95
CA LEU A 550 8.70 -6.43 58.89
C LEU A 550 7.20 -6.65 59.09
N ALA A 551 6.43 -6.82 58.01
CA ALA A 551 4.99 -7.06 58.10
C ALA A 551 4.65 -8.39 58.82
N LYS A 552 5.48 -9.43 58.66
CA LYS A 552 5.35 -10.69 59.40
C LYS A 552 5.67 -10.52 60.89
N ALA A 553 6.72 -9.78 61.22
CA ALA A 553 7.08 -9.45 62.61
C ALA A 553 5.99 -8.63 63.30
N MET A 554 5.45 -7.61 62.63
CA MET A 554 4.33 -6.81 63.12
C MET A 554 3.07 -7.64 63.35
N ARG A 555 2.68 -8.52 62.41
CA ARG A 555 1.54 -9.44 62.60
C ARG A 555 1.74 -10.35 63.80
N MET A 556 2.93 -10.96 63.94
CA MET A 556 3.23 -11.81 65.10
C MET A 556 3.17 -11.03 66.42
N ALA A 557 3.63 -9.77 66.46
CA ALA A 557 3.53 -8.92 67.63
C ALA A 557 2.07 -8.53 67.96
N THR A 558 1.23 -8.27 66.95
CA THR A 558 -0.21 -8.02 67.12
C THR A 558 -0.93 -9.28 67.62
N GLU A 559 -0.70 -10.45 67.00
CA GLU A 559 -1.28 -11.72 67.44
C GLU A 559 -0.84 -12.10 68.88
N PHE A 560 0.38 -11.74 69.28
CA PHE A 560 0.88 -11.96 70.64
C PHE A 560 0.24 -11.00 71.65
N THR A 561 0.04 -9.73 71.29
CA THR A 561 -0.64 -8.75 72.14
C THR A 561 -2.16 -8.99 72.22
N GLU A 562 -2.81 -9.44 71.14
CA GLU A 562 -4.20 -9.88 71.15
C GLU A 562 -4.40 -11.16 71.98
N ARG A 563 -3.46 -12.12 71.93
CA ARG A 563 -3.46 -13.28 72.84
C ARG A 563 -3.23 -12.88 74.30
N ALA A 564 -2.34 -11.93 74.57
CA ALA A 564 -2.12 -11.41 75.93
C ALA A 564 -3.29 -10.55 76.45
N ALA A 565 -4.15 -10.04 75.57
CA ALA A 565 -5.34 -9.26 75.91
C ALA A 565 -6.62 -10.10 76.07
N GLN A 566 -6.57 -11.42 75.85
CA GLN A 566 -7.69 -12.31 76.21
C GLN A 566 -7.63 -12.63 77.72
N PRO A 567 -8.65 -12.24 78.52
CA PRO A 567 -8.63 -12.53 79.95
C PRO A 567 -8.81 -14.02 80.22
N GLU A 568 -7.87 -14.63 80.94
CA GLU A 568 -8.04 -15.95 81.52
C GLU A 568 -9.28 -15.97 82.44
N LYS A 569 -10.16 -16.95 82.23
CA LYS A 569 -11.29 -17.21 83.11
C LYS A 569 -10.80 -17.92 84.39
N THR A 570 -10.35 -17.15 85.36
CA THR A 570 -10.15 -17.64 86.74
C THR A 570 -10.90 -16.79 87.77
N ALA A 571 -11.78 -17.50 88.50
CA ALA A 571 -12.54 -17.16 89.69
C ALA A 571 -12.35 -15.77 90.36
N THR A 572 -13.48 -15.11 90.58
CA THR A 572 -13.63 -13.97 91.50
C THR A 572 -13.43 -14.34 92.96
N GLY A 573 -12.63 -13.56 93.69
CA GLY A 573 -12.52 -13.53 95.15
C GLY A 573 -12.12 -12.11 95.59
N PRO A 574 -12.92 -11.37 96.40
CA PRO A 574 -12.80 -9.90 96.51
C PRO A 574 -12.20 -9.39 97.83
N LEU A 575 -12.30 -8.05 98.00
CA LEU A 575 -12.02 -7.18 99.17
C LEU A 575 -10.62 -6.54 99.16
N GLU A 576 -10.54 -5.21 98.96
CA GLU A 576 -10.39 -4.15 100.01
C GLU A 576 -8.92 -4.01 100.47
N GLU A 577 -8.33 -2.84 100.73
CA GLU A 577 -8.85 -1.49 100.94
C GLU A 577 -7.74 -0.41 100.72
N TYR A 578 -8.13 0.87 100.79
CA TYR A 578 -7.32 2.02 101.23
C TYR A 578 -6.29 2.76 100.34
N MET A 579 -6.37 4.10 100.44
CA MET A 579 -5.55 5.19 99.87
C MET A 579 -4.26 5.44 100.73
N PRO A 580 -3.29 6.35 100.44
CA PRO A 580 -3.33 7.56 99.56
C PRO A 580 -2.04 7.92 98.77
N ALA A 581 -2.01 9.13 98.18
CA ALA A 581 -0.89 9.76 97.46
C ALA A 581 0.03 10.61 98.39
N PRO A 582 0.97 11.50 97.93
CA PRO A 582 1.64 11.65 96.62
C PRO A 582 3.19 11.86 96.69
N ALA A 583 3.95 11.70 95.59
CA ALA A 583 5.33 12.23 95.52
C ALA A 583 5.88 12.58 94.11
N LYS A 584 6.11 13.88 93.91
CA LYS A 584 7.23 14.57 93.20
C LYS A 584 7.69 14.14 91.79
N ARG A 585 7.51 15.10 90.87
CA ARG A 585 8.28 15.35 89.64
C ARG A 585 9.80 15.18 89.80
N SER A 586 10.45 14.69 88.74
CA SER A 586 11.72 15.24 88.25
C SER A 586 11.67 15.43 86.73
N THR A 587 12.28 16.50 86.24
CA THR A 587 12.19 16.98 84.85
C THR A 587 13.47 16.74 84.06
N VAL A 588 13.37 16.39 82.78
CA VAL A 588 14.43 16.63 81.79
C VAL A 588 13.81 17.33 80.57
N ASN A 589 14.50 18.37 80.07
CA ASN A 589 13.96 19.29 79.07
C ASN A 589 14.05 18.78 77.64
N VAL A 590 13.02 19.06 76.84
CA VAL A 590 13.04 18.96 75.37
C VAL A 590 13.54 20.29 74.76
N PRO A 591 14.50 20.31 73.83
CA PRO A 591 14.86 21.53 73.10
C PRO A 591 13.75 21.91 72.10
N ARG A 592 13.19 23.12 72.27
CA ARG A 592 12.18 23.71 71.36
C ARG A 592 12.75 24.04 69.98
N LYS A 593 12.85 23.05 69.08
CA LYS A 593 12.96 23.26 67.61
C LYS A 593 12.07 22.34 66.74
N MET A 594 11.29 21.43 67.33
CA MET A 594 10.27 20.62 66.63
C MET A 594 8.83 21.00 67.02
N LEU A 595 8.42 22.26 66.80
CA LEU A 595 7.03 22.69 66.96
C LEU A 595 6.60 23.81 65.98
N ALA A 596 7.30 23.96 64.85
CA ALA A 596 7.00 24.98 63.84
C ALA A 596 6.59 24.42 62.46
N TYR A 597 6.71 23.11 62.23
CA TYR A 597 6.34 22.48 60.95
C TYR A 597 5.08 21.60 61.00
N PHE A 598 4.60 21.22 62.19
CA PHE A 598 3.44 20.35 62.37
C PHE A 598 2.09 21.08 62.61
N LEU A 599 2.07 22.41 62.52
CA LEU A 599 0.84 23.21 62.63
C LEU A 599 0.42 23.89 61.31
N GLY A 600 1.18 23.66 60.21
CA GLY A 600 0.89 24.22 58.88
C GLY A 600 0.11 23.30 57.93
N THR A 601 0.08 21.99 58.20
CA THR A 601 -0.48 20.97 57.29
C THR A 601 -1.84 20.41 57.72
N ALA A 602 -2.33 20.76 58.92
CA ALA A 602 -3.62 20.31 59.45
C ALA A 602 -4.84 21.13 58.98
N LEU A 603 -4.66 22.07 58.03
CA LEU A 603 -5.72 22.93 57.49
C LEU A 603 -5.92 22.83 55.97
N ALA A 604 -5.30 21.84 55.30
CA ALA A 604 -5.40 21.63 53.86
C ALA A 604 -6.05 20.27 53.46
N VAL A 605 -6.66 19.55 54.40
CA VAL A 605 -7.32 18.24 54.15
C VAL A 605 -8.87 18.35 54.20
N SER A 606 -9.40 19.49 54.66
CA SER A 606 -10.84 19.68 54.90
C SER A 606 -11.67 20.15 53.69
N SER A 607 -11.06 20.33 52.51
CA SER A 607 -11.70 20.94 51.33
C SER A 607 -11.92 20.01 50.12
N VAL A 608 -11.37 18.78 50.13
CA VAL A 608 -11.59 17.80 49.05
C VAL A 608 -12.86 16.95 49.28
N ALA A 609 -13.18 16.63 50.54
CA ALA A 609 -14.36 15.85 50.90
C ALA A 609 -15.71 16.55 50.59
N LEU A 610 -15.72 17.87 50.42
CA LEU A 610 -16.91 18.67 50.09
C LEU A 610 -17.10 18.93 48.59
N TRP A 611 -16.09 18.64 47.74
CA TRP A 611 -16.20 18.82 46.29
C TRP A 611 -16.67 17.56 45.54
N MET A 612 -16.40 16.36 46.09
CA MET A 612 -16.88 15.10 45.50
C MET A 612 -18.40 14.86 45.64
N SER A 613 -19.12 15.72 46.36
CA SER A 613 -20.59 15.63 46.51
C SER A 613 -21.39 16.38 45.42
N ALA A 614 -20.73 17.06 44.48
CA ALA A 614 -21.38 18.00 43.56
C ALA A 614 -21.08 17.76 42.07
N ALA A 615 -21.04 16.50 41.63
CA ALA A 615 -20.89 16.14 40.21
C ALA A 615 -21.79 14.94 39.81
N LYS A 616 -23.11 15.15 39.78
CA LYS A 616 -24.03 14.21 39.10
C LYS A 616 -23.76 14.24 37.59
N ARG A 617 -23.33 13.10 37.02
CA ARG A 617 -23.49 12.79 35.59
C ARG A 617 -24.47 11.61 35.44
N PRO A 618 -25.32 11.59 34.40
CA PRO A 618 -26.32 10.54 34.21
C PRO A 618 -25.67 9.20 33.80
N ALA A 619 -26.32 8.09 34.16
CA ALA A 619 -25.88 6.75 33.82
C ALA A 619 -26.11 6.43 32.33
N PRO A 620 -25.26 5.58 31.71
CA PRO A 620 -25.57 4.96 30.42
C PRO A 620 -26.66 3.89 30.58
N PRO A 621 -27.50 3.63 29.55
CA PRO A 621 -28.53 2.60 29.63
C PRO A 621 -27.96 1.18 29.53
N GLU A 622 -28.43 0.28 30.40
CA GLU A 622 -28.15 -1.15 30.31
C GLU A 622 -28.87 -1.76 29.09
N ILE A 623 -28.14 -2.54 28.27
CA ILE A 623 -28.75 -3.47 27.31
C ILE A 623 -28.65 -4.88 27.89
N LEU A 624 -29.76 -5.36 28.43
CA LEU A 624 -29.88 -6.66 29.08
C LEU A 624 -30.04 -7.77 28.03
N VAL A 625 -28.95 -8.46 27.67
CA VAL A 625 -29.03 -9.65 26.80
C VAL A 625 -29.37 -10.87 27.65
N LYS A 626 -30.66 -11.23 27.68
CA LYS A 626 -31.15 -12.48 28.27
C LYS A 626 -31.16 -13.58 27.21
N VAL A 627 -30.38 -14.64 27.41
CA VAL A 627 -30.41 -15.85 26.56
C VAL A 627 -31.16 -16.96 27.28
N SER A 628 -32.22 -17.48 26.68
CA SER A 628 -32.75 -18.83 26.92
C SER A 628 -33.59 -19.29 25.71
N PRO A 629 -33.71 -20.60 25.45
CA PRO A 629 -33.94 -21.11 24.09
C PRO A 629 -35.38 -21.57 23.84
N GLU A 630 -35.88 -21.43 22.61
CA GLU A 630 -36.88 -22.34 22.04
C GLU A 630 -36.93 -22.31 20.51
N ALA A 631 -37.60 -23.31 19.93
CA ALA A 631 -37.49 -23.75 18.53
C ALA A 631 -38.47 -23.04 17.54
N PRO A 632 -38.36 -23.23 16.21
CA PRO A 632 -38.99 -22.36 15.22
C PRO A 632 -40.37 -22.85 14.73
N PRO A 633 -41.16 -21.94 14.11
CA PRO A 633 -42.09 -22.29 13.04
C PRO A 633 -41.82 -21.50 11.74
N ALA A 634 -42.54 -21.85 10.67
CA ALA A 634 -42.16 -21.54 9.29
C ALA A 634 -43.09 -20.57 8.54
N ALA A 635 -42.55 -20.05 7.43
CA ALA A 635 -43.21 -19.70 6.16
C ALA A 635 -44.10 -18.44 6.00
N SER A 636 -43.93 -17.84 4.81
CA SER A 636 -44.87 -17.01 4.01
C SER A 636 -44.96 -15.50 4.24
N GLY A 637 -45.21 -14.76 3.15
CA GLY A 637 -45.86 -13.44 3.17
C GLY A 637 -45.01 -12.23 2.71
N ALA A 638 -45.35 -11.69 1.55
CA ALA A 638 -45.01 -10.32 1.09
C ALA A 638 -46.34 -9.57 0.82
N PRO A 639 -46.39 -8.28 0.42
CA PRO A 639 -45.51 -7.12 0.67
C PRO A 639 -46.29 -5.84 1.14
N ALA A 640 -45.60 -4.70 1.20
CA ALA A 640 -46.06 -3.33 0.83
C ALA A 640 -46.42 -2.28 1.91
N SER A 641 -46.31 -1.02 1.43
CA SER A 641 -46.80 0.26 1.94
C SER A 641 -45.86 1.18 2.77
N THR A 642 -45.65 2.34 2.15
CA THR A 642 -45.21 3.66 2.62
C THR A 642 -45.63 4.08 4.03
N ASN A 643 -44.77 4.87 4.70
CA ASN A 643 -45.24 5.98 5.53
C ASN A 643 -44.27 7.18 5.54
N SER A 644 -44.84 8.38 5.48
CA SER A 644 -44.14 9.67 5.47
C SER A 644 -44.18 10.32 6.86
N TYR A 645 -43.10 10.98 7.27
CA TYR A 645 -43.10 11.86 8.44
C TYR A 645 -42.66 13.28 8.06
N GLN A 646 -43.54 14.25 8.30
CA GLN A 646 -43.17 15.67 8.37
C GLN A 646 -42.64 15.97 9.79
N ILE A 647 -41.61 16.81 9.87
CA ILE A 647 -41.24 17.51 11.12
C ILE A 647 -41.10 18.99 10.77
N ASP A 648 -41.80 19.82 11.54
CA ASP A 648 -41.89 21.27 11.40
C ASP A 648 -40.96 21.94 12.43
N VAL A 649 -40.16 22.93 12.02
CA VAL A 649 -39.18 23.60 12.90
C VAL A 649 -39.21 25.11 12.67
N ARG A 650 -39.55 25.86 13.73
CA ARG A 650 -39.54 27.33 13.75
C ARG A 650 -38.16 27.87 14.15
N PRO A 651 -37.73 29.05 13.64
CA PRO A 651 -36.44 29.64 13.98
C PRO A 651 -36.48 30.47 15.27
N ALA A 652 -35.30 30.66 15.89
CA ALA A 652 -35.03 31.63 16.96
C ALA A 652 -33.76 32.45 16.62
N PRO A 653 -33.59 33.68 17.15
CA PRO A 653 -32.95 34.75 16.39
C PRO A 653 -31.46 35.02 16.66
N THR A 654 -30.85 35.69 15.70
CA THR A 654 -29.48 36.23 15.64
C THR A 654 -29.26 37.43 16.57
N THR A 655 -28.09 37.54 17.22
CA THR A 655 -27.31 38.79 17.42
C THR A 655 -25.98 38.54 18.17
N LEU A 656 -24.85 39.05 17.64
CA LEU A 656 -23.65 39.42 18.41
C LEU A 656 -22.93 40.62 17.72
N PRO A 657 -22.13 41.44 18.44
CA PRO A 657 -21.79 42.81 18.05
C PRO A 657 -20.39 42.99 17.39
N PRO A 658 -20.06 44.18 16.84
CA PRO A 658 -18.80 44.45 16.14
C PRO A 658 -17.67 44.94 17.08
N ALA A 659 -16.42 44.81 16.61
CA ALA A 659 -15.23 45.37 17.26
C ALA A 659 -14.47 46.33 16.32
N SER A 660 -13.93 47.42 16.88
CA SER A 660 -13.33 48.57 16.19
C SER A 660 -11.79 48.59 16.23
N ALA A 661 -11.17 49.32 15.31
CA ALA A 661 -9.71 49.39 15.10
C ALA A 661 -8.94 50.35 16.05
N SER A 662 -7.62 50.17 16.15
CA SER A 662 -6.66 51.22 16.58
C SER A 662 -5.24 51.04 15.99
N VAL A 663 -4.40 52.08 16.12
CA VAL A 663 -3.25 52.46 15.26
C VAL A 663 -2.28 53.31 16.13
N ALA A 664 -0.93 53.29 16.08
CA ALA A 664 0.11 52.47 15.41
C ALA A 664 1.48 52.77 16.06
N SER A 665 2.55 51.99 15.78
CA SER A 665 3.96 52.46 15.84
C SER A 665 4.99 51.48 15.26
N GLY A 666 6.01 52.00 14.57
CA GLY A 666 7.30 51.33 14.25
C GLY A 666 8.47 52.06 14.97
N PRO A 667 9.75 51.98 14.53
CA PRO A 667 10.26 51.39 13.27
C PRO A 667 11.60 50.58 13.33
N ALA A 668 11.84 49.73 12.31
CA ALA A 668 13.12 49.49 11.56
C ALA A 668 14.45 49.08 12.27
N PRO A 669 15.49 48.62 11.52
CA PRO A 669 15.52 47.66 10.39
C PRO A 669 16.67 46.62 10.49
N TYR A 670 16.64 45.55 9.67
CA TYR A 670 17.87 44.97 9.08
C TYR A 670 17.56 44.29 7.74
N THR A 671 18.51 44.34 6.80
CA THR A 671 18.34 44.03 5.37
C THR A 671 18.89 42.65 4.98
N GLY A 672 18.23 41.99 4.02
CA GLY A 672 18.63 40.66 3.53
C GLY A 672 17.97 40.27 2.20
N THR A 673 18.33 40.95 1.12
CA THR A 673 18.20 40.55 -0.30
C THR A 673 17.20 39.44 -0.68
N ALA A 674 16.05 39.83 -1.23
CA ALA A 674 15.21 38.92 -2.01
C ALA A 674 15.79 38.71 -3.42
N ALA A 675 15.90 37.45 -3.85
CA ALA A 675 16.10 37.13 -5.26
C ALA A 675 14.76 37.25 -6.01
N ALA A 676 14.77 37.90 -7.18
CA ALA A 676 13.55 38.13 -7.95
C ALA A 676 13.06 36.84 -8.62
N ALA A 677 11.94 36.29 -8.13
CA ALA A 677 11.16 35.30 -8.87
C ALA A 677 10.32 36.01 -9.95
N THR A 678 10.28 35.44 -11.14
CA THR A 678 9.66 36.01 -12.35
C THR A 678 8.13 36.00 -12.30
N ALA A 679 7.52 37.12 -11.91
CA ALA A 679 6.07 37.36 -11.97
C ALA A 679 5.55 37.59 -13.41
N GLY A 680 5.89 36.69 -14.34
CA GLY A 680 5.61 36.86 -15.78
C GLY A 680 4.82 35.72 -16.45
N ALA A 681 4.64 34.58 -15.79
CA ALA A 681 3.97 33.40 -16.37
C ALA A 681 2.42 33.40 -16.28
N PRO A 682 1.75 33.74 -15.16
CA PRO A 682 0.33 33.42 -14.98
C PRO A 682 -0.64 34.33 -15.77
N ALA A 683 -0.21 35.52 -16.17
CA ALA A 683 -1.09 36.50 -16.82
C ALA A 683 -1.38 36.21 -18.30
N SER A 684 -0.50 35.49 -19.00
CA SER A 684 -0.63 35.20 -20.44
C SER A 684 -1.63 34.08 -20.74
N GLU A 685 -1.84 33.17 -19.80
CA GLU A 685 -2.76 32.03 -19.92
C GLU A 685 -4.21 32.49 -19.67
N LEU A 686 -4.42 33.25 -18.58
CA LEU A 686 -5.72 33.87 -18.26
C LEU A 686 -6.19 34.88 -19.32
N ALA A 687 -5.27 35.52 -20.06
CA ALA A 687 -5.60 36.45 -21.14
C ALA A 687 -6.27 35.80 -22.37
N GLN A 688 -6.27 34.46 -22.48
CA GLN A 688 -6.93 33.74 -23.57
C GLN A 688 -8.45 33.64 -23.41
N HIS A 689 -8.98 33.96 -22.22
CA HIS A 689 -10.41 33.87 -21.91
C HIS A 689 -11.03 35.26 -21.77
N THR A 690 -12.09 35.53 -22.54
CA THR A 690 -12.78 36.84 -22.50
C THR A 690 -13.91 36.89 -21.48
N ARG A 691 -14.36 35.76 -20.93
CA ARG A 691 -15.46 35.67 -19.94
C ARG A 691 -15.19 34.65 -18.83
N LEU A 692 -15.67 34.97 -17.63
CA LEU A 692 -15.65 34.12 -16.44
C LEU A 692 -17.07 33.86 -15.91
N ASP A 693 -17.46 32.60 -15.77
CA ASP A 693 -18.74 32.20 -15.17
C ASP A 693 -18.48 31.52 -13.81
N ILE A 694 -19.10 32.03 -12.74
CA ILE A 694 -18.98 31.50 -11.36
C ILE A 694 -20.29 30.84 -10.95
N PHE A 695 -20.24 29.56 -10.57
CA PHE A 695 -21.38 28.74 -10.18
C PHE A 695 -21.35 28.39 -8.68
N TRP A 696 -22.49 28.45 -8.02
CA TRP A 696 -22.65 28.05 -6.61
C TRP A 696 -23.97 27.28 -6.39
N CYS A 697 -24.00 26.36 -5.42
CA CYS A 697 -25.16 25.51 -5.18
C CYS A 697 -26.05 26.00 -4.01
N VAL A 698 -27.38 25.82 -4.13
CA VAL A 698 -28.36 26.23 -3.09
C VAL A 698 -28.10 25.57 -1.72
N SER A 699 -27.60 24.33 -1.70
CA SER A 699 -27.25 23.60 -0.47
C SER A 699 -26.07 24.22 0.31
N SER A 700 -25.38 25.19 -0.28
CA SER A 700 -24.20 25.84 0.32
C SER A 700 -24.53 27.05 1.21
N GLY A 701 -25.79 27.49 1.26
CA GLY A 701 -26.23 28.63 2.08
C GLY A 701 -25.72 30.00 1.60
N ASP A 702 -26.19 31.07 2.25
CA ASP A 702 -25.91 32.47 1.84
C ASP A 702 -24.42 32.83 1.80
N GLY A 703 -23.59 32.12 2.57
CA GLY A 703 -22.13 32.31 2.59
C GLY A 703 -21.47 32.05 1.22
N ALA A 704 -21.94 31.06 0.46
CA ALA A 704 -21.39 30.76 -0.86
C ALA A 704 -21.77 31.82 -1.92
N LEU A 705 -22.95 32.44 -1.80
CA LEU A 705 -23.33 33.59 -2.64
C LEU A 705 -22.47 34.81 -2.32
N ALA A 706 -22.28 35.11 -1.03
CA ALA A 706 -21.41 36.19 -0.59
C ALA A 706 -19.97 35.99 -1.10
N LEU A 707 -19.46 34.75 -1.05
CA LEU A 707 -18.15 34.38 -1.58
C LEU A 707 -18.07 34.59 -3.09
N ALA A 708 -19.04 34.10 -3.87
CA ALA A 708 -19.09 34.31 -5.32
C ALA A 708 -19.15 35.80 -5.69
N GLN A 709 -19.90 36.61 -4.93
CA GLN A 709 -19.99 38.06 -5.11
C GLN A 709 -18.71 38.81 -4.67
N GLN A 710 -17.94 38.26 -3.73
CA GLN A 710 -16.64 38.77 -3.35
C GLN A 710 -15.59 38.46 -4.44
N MET A 711 -15.50 37.20 -4.88
CA MET A 711 -14.62 36.79 -5.98
C MET A 711 -14.91 37.59 -7.25
N LYS A 712 -16.17 37.79 -7.64
CA LYS A 712 -16.53 38.63 -8.80
C LYS A 712 -16.07 40.09 -8.65
N ARG A 713 -16.02 40.65 -7.45
CA ARG A 713 -15.51 42.02 -7.23
C ARG A 713 -14.00 42.04 -7.39
N SER A 714 -13.28 41.22 -6.61
CA SER A 714 -11.83 41.10 -6.66
C SER A 714 -11.29 40.80 -8.06
N LEU A 715 -11.84 39.79 -8.75
CA LEU A 715 -11.35 39.36 -10.07
C LEU A 715 -11.68 40.33 -11.21
N LYS A 716 -12.66 41.23 -11.03
CA LYS A 716 -13.00 42.24 -12.04
C LYS A 716 -11.97 43.37 -12.08
N ASP A 717 -11.33 43.66 -10.94
CA ASP A 717 -10.39 44.78 -10.82
C ASP A 717 -8.93 44.34 -11.10
N GLU A 718 -8.64 43.02 -11.09
CA GLU A 718 -7.28 42.45 -11.24
C GLU A 718 -7.03 41.62 -12.50
N LEU A 719 -8.06 41.15 -13.23
CA LEU A 719 -7.90 40.24 -14.37
C LEU A 719 -8.63 40.71 -15.65
N PRO A 720 -8.14 40.34 -16.86
CA PRO A 720 -8.56 40.92 -18.14
C PRO A 720 -9.91 40.41 -18.69
N PHE A 721 -10.80 39.87 -17.86
CA PHE A 721 -12.10 39.36 -18.29
C PHE A 721 -13.05 40.50 -18.67
N LYS A 722 -13.60 40.46 -19.90
CA LYS A 722 -14.59 41.45 -20.37
C LYS A 722 -15.96 41.26 -19.70
N GLU A 723 -16.29 40.05 -19.29
CA GLU A 723 -17.55 39.72 -18.63
C GLU A 723 -17.33 38.72 -17.48
N VAL A 724 -17.95 38.99 -16.32
CA VAL A 724 -17.98 38.05 -15.18
C VAL A 724 -19.44 37.81 -14.76
N ARG A 725 -19.92 36.56 -14.84
CA ARG A 725 -21.27 36.18 -14.41
C ARG A 725 -21.24 35.35 -13.13
N ILE A 726 -22.30 35.43 -12.34
CA ILE A 726 -22.58 34.50 -11.24
C ILE A 726 -23.91 33.85 -11.54
N ALA A 727 -23.98 32.52 -11.48
CA ALA A 727 -25.19 31.74 -11.66
C ALA A 727 -25.36 30.76 -10.50
N GLN A 728 -26.62 30.49 -10.13
CA GLN A 728 -26.96 29.51 -9.09
C GLN A 728 -27.31 28.18 -9.77
N LEU A 729 -26.72 27.08 -9.30
CA LEU A 729 -27.05 25.73 -9.75
C LEU A 729 -28.30 25.21 -9.00
N PRO A 730 -29.31 24.68 -9.71
CA PRO A 730 -30.53 24.15 -9.08
C PRO A 730 -30.25 22.86 -8.32
N ALA A 731 -30.77 22.74 -7.10
CA ALA A 731 -30.45 21.66 -6.16
C ALA A 731 -31.19 20.32 -6.41
N LYS A 732 -31.68 20.03 -7.63
CA LYS A 732 -32.41 18.78 -7.94
C LYS A 732 -31.87 18.06 -9.17
N ARG A 733 -31.62 16.75 -9.00
CA ARG A 733 -31.62 15.79 -10.12
C ARG A 733 -32.97 15.84 -10.82
N ASN A 734 -33.01 16.31 -12.06
CA ASN A 734 -34.10 16.10 -13.00
C ASN A 734 -33.53 16.12 -14.42
N SER A 735 -33.90 15.12 -15.23
CA SER A 735 -33.28 14.78 -16.52
C SER A 735 -33.62 15.70 -17.70
N ASP A 736 -34.54 16.65 -17.52
CA ASP A 736 -35.28 17.29 -18.62
C ASP A 736 -35.18 18.83 -18.66
N ALA A 737 -34.21 19.42 -17.95
CA ALA A 737 -33.85 20.82 -18.10
C ALA A 737 -32.50 20.91 -18.84
N GLY A 738 -32.48 21.55 -20.01
CA GLY A 738 -31.38 21.54 -20.99
C GLY A 738 -30.07 22.24 -20.62
N TYR A 739 -29.64 22.16 -19.35
CA TYR A 739 -28.27 22.45 -18.94
C TYR A 739 -27.47 21.15 -18.96
N ASN A 740 -26.89 20.82 -20.12
CA ASN A 740 -25.98 19.67 -20.25
C ASN A 740 -24.63 19.98 -19.57
N ALA A 741 -24.61 19.96 -18.24
CA ALA A 741 -23.41 19.63 -17.48
C ALA A 741 -23.12 18.14 -17.73
N VAL A 742 -22.45 17.85 -18.84
CA VAL A 742 -22.09 16.48 -19.24
C VAL A 742 -21.26 15.85 -18.12
N GLY A 743 -21.79 14.78 -17.54
CA GLY A 743 -21.31 14.24 -16.27
C GLY A 743 -19.82 13.93 -16.25
N LEU A 744 -19.07 14.72 -15.48
CA LEU A 744 -17.74 14.36 -14.99
C LEU A 744 -17.90 13.33 -13.88
N GLN A 745 -17.99 12.05 -14.26
CA GLN A 745 -17.52 11.00 -13.36
C GLN A 745 -16.02 11.22 -13.17
N ALA A 746 -15.63 11.71 -11.99
CA ALA A 746 -14.25 11.67 -11.56
C ALA A 746 -13.79 10.19 -11.54
N ARG A 747 -12.95 9.82 -12.50
CA ARG A 747 -12.11 8.62 -12.38
C ARG A 747 -11.07 8.93 -11.29
N PRO A 748 -10.82 8.02 -10.33
CA PRO A 748 -9.78 8.25 -9.32
C PRO A 748 -8.35 8.30 -9.89
N ASP A 749 -8.15 7.76 -11.10
CA ASP A 749 -6.83 7.35 -11.60
C ASP A 749 -6.47 8.00 -12.95
N ALA A 750 -6.61 9.32 -13.07
CA ALA A 750 -6.07 10.09 -14.21
C ALA A 750 -5.18 11.22 -13.68
N ALA A 751 -3.93 11.28 -14.14
CA ALA A 751 -3.03 12.38 -13.81
C ALA A 751 -3.51 13.67 -14.50
N PHE A 752 -3.73 14.73 -13.70
CA PHE A 752 -4.14 16.05 -14.15
C PHE A 752 -2.94 17.00 -14.12
N ASP A 753 -2.05 16.94 -15.11
CA ASP A 753 -0.88 17.84 -15.16
C ASP A 753 -1.25 19.31 -15.44
N ASP A 754 -2.38 19.57 -16.11
CA ASP A 754 -2.86 20.94 -16.42
C ASP A 754 -3.67 21.62 -15.30
N GLU A 755 -4.13 20.91 -14.25
CA GLU A 755 -4.99 21.51 -13.21
C GLU A 755 -4.23 22.41 -12.23
N ARG A 756 -2.92 22.19 -12.04
CA ARG A 756 -2.11 23.06 -11.17
C ARG A 756 -1.90 24.44 -11.76
N THR A 757 -1.56 24.53 -13.05
CA THR A 757 -1.14 25.78 -13.69
C THR A 757 -2.21 26.89 -13.57
N LEU A 758 -3.49 26.55 -13.79
CA LEU A 758 -4.58 27.52 -13.73
C LEU A 758 -5.03 27.85 -12.29
N ALA A 759 -4.98 26.87 -11.38
CA ALA A 759 -5.26 27.08 -9.96
C ALA A 759 -4.16 27.97 -9.33
N ASP A 760 -2.89 27.69 -9.62
CA ASP A 760 -1.75 28.48 -9.20
C ASP A 760 -1.75 29.87 -9.84
N ALA A 761 -2.20 30.02 -11.09
CA ALA A 761 -2.41 31.33 -11.71
C ALA A 761 -3.45 32.18 -10.96
N LEU A 762 -4.59 31.59 -10.57
CA LEU A 762 -5.61 32.28 -9.74
C LEU A 762 -5.19 32.48 -8.27
N LEU A 763 -4.28 31.66 -7.74
CA LEU A 763 -3.66 31.90 -6.44
C LEU A 763 -2.61 33.03 -6.49
N SER A 764 -1.88 33.14 -7.61
CA SER A 764 -0.82 34.14 -7.81
C SER A 764 -1.31 35.59 -7.90
N THR A 765 -2.59 35.81 -8.23
CA THR A 765 -3.20 37.16 -8.17
C THR A 765 -3.52 37.61 -6.74
N GLY A 766 -3.45 36.72 -5.74
CA GLY A 766 -3.59 37.05 -4.32
C GLY A 766 -5.03 37.25 -3.83
N ALA A 767 -5.92 37.84 -4.64
CA ALA A 767 -7.27 38.14 -4.19
C ALA A 767 -8.24 36.95 -4.17
N ALA A 768 -8.04 35.90 -4.98
CA ALA A 768 -8.85 34.68 -4.87
C ALA A 768 -8.38 33.75 -3.74
N GLY A 769 -7.06 33.60 -3.57
CA GLY A 769 -6.47 32.72 -2.54
C GLY A 769 -6.81 33.13 -1.11
N SER A 770 -6.72 34.43 -0.80
CA SER A 770 -7.07 34.96 0.52
C SER A 770 -8.56 34.79 0.88
N VAL A 771 -9.44 34.82 -0.13
CA VAL A 771 -10.89 34.73 0.02
C VAL A 771 -11.37 33.28 0.24
N ALA A 772 -10.73 32.31 -0.42
CA ALA A 772 -11.01 30.89 -0.21
C ALA A 772 -10.51 30.36 1.16
N ALA A 773 -9.29 30.74 1.56
CA ALA A 773 -8.66 30.27 2.80
C ALA A 773 -9.43 30.70 4.07
N ALA A 774 -10.13 31.83 4.04
CA ALA A 774 -10.80 32.41 5.20
C ALA A 774 -12.22 31.86 5.48
N THR A 775 -12.82 31.11 4.56
CA THR A 775 -14.29 30.91 4.56
C THR A 775 -14.77 29.45 4.63
N GLY A 776 -13.88 28.46 4.51
CA GLY A 776 -14.27 27.05 4.64
C GLY A 776 -15.02 26.47 3.42
N TYR A 777 -14.78 27.01 2.23
CA TYR A 777 -15.30 26.50 0.96
C TYR A 777 -14.15 25.97 0.09
N ARG A 778 -14.44 24.96 -0.73
CA ARG A 778 -13.57 24.50 -1.82
C ARG A 778 -14.11 25.00 -3.16
N TRP A 779 -13.23 25.14 -4.13
CA TRP A 779 -13.57 25.51 -5.49
C TRP A 779 -12.70 24.76 -6.50
N TRP A 780 -13.18 24.68 -7.73
CA TRP A 780 -12.49 24.06 -8.87
C TRP A 780 -12.84 24.80 -10.16
N THR A 781 -11.88 24.86 -11.08
CA THR A 781 -12.01 25.41 -12.43
C THR A 781 -12.23 24.32 -13.45
N VAL A 782 -13.13 24.55 -14.41
CA VAL A 782 -13.36 23.62 -15.53
C VAL A 782 -13.26 24.39 -16.85
N PRO A 783 -12.36 24.01 -17.77
CA PRO A 783 -12.34 24.54 -19.14
C PRO A 783 -13.60 24.11 -19.92
N SER A 784 -14.17 25.01 -20.70
CA SER A 784 -15.39 24.76 -21.49
C SER A 784 -15.22 23.59 -22.48
N LYS A 785 -15.87 22.44 -22.23
CA LYS A 785 -15.98 21.32 -23.19
C LYS A 785 -17.05 21.58 -24.26
N GLN A 786 -16.89 22.65 -25.06
CA GLN A 786 -17.47 22.76 -26.41
C GLN A 786 -17.03 24.04 -27.12
N GLY A 787 -16.04 23.97 -28.02
CA GLY A 787 -15.79 24.93 -29.11
C GLY A 787 -15.43 26.39 -28.77
N THR A 788 -15.63 26.85 -27.53
CA THR A 788 -15.42 28.23 -27.08
C THR A 788 -14.21 28.31 -26.16
N LYS A 789 -13.04 28.63 -26.74
CA LYS A 789 -11.83 28.95 -25.97
C LYS A 789 -11.98 30.23 -25.11
N ASP A 790 -13.09 30.94 -25.22
CA ASP A 790 -13.35 32.24 -24.60
C ASP A 790 -13.86 32.21 -23.14
N VAL A 791 -14.29 31.05 -22.61
CA VAL A 791 -15.02 30.99 -21.32
C VAL A 791 -14.35 30.07 -20.29
N LEU A 792 -14.02 30.63 -19.13
CA LEU A 792 -13.60 29.90 -17.94
C LEU A 792 -14.78 29.73 -16.96
N SER A 793 -14.96 28.52 -16.39
CA SER A 793 -15.99 28.24 -15.38
C SER A 793 -15.38 27.89 -14.02
N VAL A 794 -15.91 28.48 -12.93
CA VAL A 794 -15.51 28.21 -11.54
C VAL A 794 -16.72 27.69 -10.75
N PHE A 795 -16.54 26.64 -9.95
CA PHE A 795 -17.58 26.08 -9.10
C PHE A 795 -17.20 26.20 -7.62
N ILE A 796 -18.15 26.57 -6.75
CA ILE A 796 -17.93 26.80 -5.30
C ILE A 796 -18.82 25.85 -4.48
N CYS A 797 -18.23 25.13 -3.52
CA CYS A 797 -18.90 24.16 -2.63
C CYS A 797 -18.35 24.19 -1.18
N PRO A 798 -19.11 23.78 -0.14
CA PRO A 798 -18.64 23.79 1.25
C PRO A 798 -17.57 22.72 1.52
N ALA A 799 -16.57 23.03 2.35
CA ALA A 799 -15.58 22.04 2.78
C ALA A 799 -16.23 20.98 3.68
N GLY A 800 -16.43 19.78 3.13
CA GLY A 800 -17.11 18.67 3.80
C GLY A 800 -17.97 17.83 2.85
N HIS A 801 -18.34 18.36 1.69
CA HIS A 801 -18.92 17.58 0.60
C HIS A 801 -17.81 17.09 -0.34
N SER A 802 -17.72 15.78 -0.58
CA SER A 802 -16.90 15.22 -1.65
C SER A 802 -17.48 15.65 -3.01
N GLY A 803 -16.67 16.29 -3.86
CA GLY A 803 -17.08 16.84 -5.17
C GLY A 803 -17.46 15.80 -6.24
N SER A 804 -17.87 14.60 -5.86
CA SER A 804 -18.22 13.47 -6.74
C SER A 804 -19.71 13.37 -7.08
N GLY A 805 -20.52 14.40 -6.78
CA GLY A 805 -21.98 14.31 -6.80
C GLY A 805 -22.78 15.53 -7.25
N TYR A 806 -22.13 16.59 -7.76
CA TYR A 806 -22.77 17.81 -8.27
C TYR A 806 -22.25 18.16 -9.66
#